data_AF-J2JGH8-F1
#
_entry.id   AF-J2JGH8-F1
#
_cell.length_a   1.000
_cell.length_b   1.000
_cell.length_c   1.000
_cell.angle_alpha   90.00
_cell.angle_beta   90.00
_cell.angle_gamma   90.00
#
_symmetry.space_group_name_H-M   'P 1'
#
loop_
_entity.id
_entity.type
_entity.pdbx_description
1 polymer ?
#
loop_
_entity_poly.entity_id
_entity_poly.type
_entity_poly.pdbx_seq_one_letter_code
_entity_poly.pdbx_strand_id
1 'polypeptide(L)'
;MIQKLLLSVLSVFFNFLPGNKPFISSGRWICFFLLAFQMSFGQSCNVVKTGDFTGSINATNWSAQTDVTGWYYSAAWAPNEAYIEADGITNASLKQSLTGLIAGPLTLSFNIKGQNANRVSTCNTTATLLVKLGGVTYLTVTNQGNNSNIPLSDVVVSNGASIASTTGFPLTVVGLSTAITQGTIVLTIPWSPATAAATMADLEFVATTSNLAVGACVGAWGGDDWFLDNISLVAANPTSFNMTGTSVCAGSTATIGLNGSQLGVNYQLQIGGLNTGAVVPGTGSAISFGNQTATGVYTVVATAGSTTCSTTMAGSVSISPNLPASVSIAASPAGAICYGTSVTFTVTPTNGGTTPIYQWKLNGANVGTNSTTYTNATLLNSDVVTCVMTSNAACLTGSSTATSNVITMSSGGPTATGVAICAGGSGSLTSSYSCASSTSTQTASGSGGTSNTTTYGGSGNTNISINFPALPVGAVVTNVSTTITYTSNSPSWTNELRIEATPPVSLGGVQNNLQISTSSSAPGTITNTTFGTWGTGSPVGTWLFRFRETTDDGGVNPDANISNISITVAYTIPGTLDWYTNTTGGTKIGSGSPFNPVGVANSGLANTNTAGTTTYYVECSSNPGCRTPVTFVINASPSITAISSPAALCSGGSLNPSAPTVTANGSTVTASG
;
A
#
# COMPACT_ATOMS: atom_id res chain seq x y z
N MET A 1 41.56 11.55 -7.04
CA MET A 1 40.81 12.39 -8.01
C MET A 1 39.30 12.10 -7.98
N ILE A 2 38.87 10.84 -7.99
CA ILE A 2 37.44 10.43 -7.95
C ILE A 2 36.73 10.86 -6.64
N GLN A 3 37.44 10.87 -5.50
CA GLN A 3 36.91 11.31 -4.20
C GLN A 3 36.53 12.82 -4.16
N LYS A 4 37.20 13.67 -4.96
CA LYS A 4 36.87 15.11 -5.07
C LYS A 4 35.70 15.38 -6.03
N LEU A 5 35.55 14.54 -7.06
CA LEU A 5 34.41 14.62 -7.98
C LEU A 5 33.09 14.23 -7.28
N LEU A 6 33.15 13.29 -6.33
CA LEU A 6 31.98 12.80 -5.58
C LEU A 6 31.46 13.80 -4.53
N LEU A 7 32.34 14.57 -3.88
CA LEU A 7 31.92 15.65 -2.96
C LEU A 7 31.20 16.79 -3.70
N SER A 8 31.61 17.09 -4.94
CA SER A 8 30.92 18.07 -5.78
C SER A 8 29.53 17.60 -6.19
N VAL A 9 29.36 16.33 -6.58
CA VAL A 9 28.04 15.81 -7.00
C VAL A 9 27.07 15.72 -5.80
N LEU A 10 27.55 15.37 -4.61
CA LEU A 10 26.74 15.34 -3.39
C LEU A 10 26.30 16.75 -2.95
N SER A 11 27.16 17.75 -3.13
CA SER A 11 26.82 19.16 -2.83
C SER A 11 25.81 19.78 -3.80
N VAL A 12 25.72 19.28 -5.03
CA VAL A 12 24.74 19.72 -6.03
C VAL A 12 23.36 19.10 -5.77
N PHE A 13 23.29 17.87 -5.26
CA PHE A 13 22.02 17.20 -4.93
C PHE A 13 21.30 17.78 -3.70
N PHE A 14 22.04 18.32 -2.72
CA PHE A 14 21.44 18.91 -1.50
C PHE A 14 20.96 20.37 -1.67
N ASN A 15 21.26 21.04 -2.79
CA ASN A 15 20.87 22.43 -3.03
C ASN A 15 19.52 22.62 -3.75
N PHE A 16 18.77 21.56 -4.04
CA PHE A 16 17.54 21.59 -4.85
C PHE A 16 16.24 21.23 -4.13
N LEU A 17 16.10 21.56 -2.83
CA LEU A 17 14.81 21.47 -2.14
C LEU A 17 14.57 22.70 -1.24
N PRO A 18 13.47 23.47 -1.44
CA PRO A 18 13.14 24.59 -0.58
C PRO A 18 12.34 24.11 0.64
N GLY A 19 12.77 24.50 1.85
CA GLY A 19 11.91 24.47 3.04
C GLY A 19 12.57 23.92 4.30
N ASN A 20 12.78 24.81 5.28
CA ASN A 20 13.19 24.50 6.65
C ASN A 20 12.19 23.56 7.35
N LYS A 21 12.64 22.37 7.78
CA LYS A 21 12.21 21.67 9.02
C LYS A 21 13.15 20.48 9.32
N PRO A 22 13.56 20.25 10.58
CA PRO A 22 14.51 19.19 10.90
C PRO A 22 13.77 17.86 11.09
N PHE A 23 14.02 16.89 10.21
CA PHE A 23 13.60 15.50 10.44
C PHE A 23 14.64 14.80 11.31
N ILE A 24 14.42 14.83 12.63
CA ILE A 24 15.01 13.86 13.56
C ILE A 24 14.13 12.61 13.47
N SER A 25 14.50 11.67 12.60
CA SER A 25 14.34 10.25 12.85
C SER A 25 14.89 9.45 11.67
N SER A 26 15.53 8.33 12.02
CA SER A 26 16.01 7.25 11.15
C SER A 26 17.45 7.34 10.61
N GLY A 27 18.41 7.27 11.54
CA GLY A 27 19.76 6.70 11.31
C GLY A 27 19.77 5.24 10.84
N ARG A 28 18.64 4.69 10.39
CA ARG A 28 18.51 3.36 9.79
C ARG A 28 18.74 3.38 8.28
N TRP A 29 18.41 4.46 7.58
CA TRP A 29 18.59 4.54 6.11
C TRP A 29 20.03 4.89 5.71
N ILE A 30 20.72 5.72 6.50
CA ILE A 30 22.14 6.04 6.29
C ILE A 30 23.02 4.82 6.60
N CYS A 31 22.70 4.04 7.64
CA CYS A 31 23.39 2.77 7.89
C CYS A 31 23.10 1.74 6.80
N PHE A 32 21.89 1.68 6.23
CA PHE A 32 21.59 0.75 5.14
C PHE A 32 22.32 1.12 3.83
N PHE A 33 22.45 2.41 3.52
CA PHE A 33 23.24 2.87 2.39
C PHE A 33 24.75 2.72 2.62
N LEU A 34 25.27 2.95 3.84
CA LEU A 34 26.68 2.64 4.16
C LEU A 34 26.97 1.13 4.15
N LEU A 35 26.04 0.29 4.60
CA LEU A 35 26.19 -1.17 4.61
C LEU A 35 26.10 -1.74 3.19
N ALA A 36 25.24 -1.19 2.32
CA ALA A 36 25.16 -1.56 0.90
C ALA A 36 26.36 -1.04 0.08
N PHE A 37 26.92 0.12 0.43
CA PHE A 37 28.11 0.66 -0.25
C PHE A 37 29.41 -0.07 0.14
N GLN A 38 29.47 -0.69 1.34
CA GLN A 38 30.54 -1.64 1.70
C GLN A 38 30.50 -2.97 0.92
N MET A 39 29.41 -3.27 0.20
CA MET A 39 29.32 -4.47 -0.65
C MET A 39 29.84 -4.26 -2.07
N SER A 40 30.16 -3.02 -2.46
CA SER A 40 30.55 -2.67 -3.84
C SER A 40 32.05 -2.38 -4.03
N PHE A 41 32.85 -2.43 -2.97
CA PHE A 41 34.30 -2.53 -3.08
C PHE A 41 34.63 -4.02 -2.98
N GLY A 42 35.27 -4.58 -4.02
CA GLY A 42 35.51 -6.01 -4.18
C GLY A 42 35.74 -6.72 -2.85
N GLN A 43 34.70 -7.40 -2.36
CA GLN A 43 34.75 -8.09 -1.09
C GLN A 43 35.66 -9.29 -1.26
N SER A 44 36.90 -9.11 -0.85
CA SER A 44 37.87 -10.17 -0.74
C SER A 44 37.38 -11.11 0.37
N CYS A 45 37.09 -12.37 0.04
CA CYS A 45 36.54 -13.32 0.99
C CYS A 45 37.67 -14.10 1.68
N ASN A 46 37.63 -14.15 3.02
CA ASN A 46 38.66 -14.81 3.84
C ASN A 46 38.58 -16.33 3.65
N VAL A 47 39.62 -16.89 3.05
CA VAL A 47 39.79 -18.32 2.76
C VAL A 47 40.45 -19.06 3.91
N VAL A 48 41.30 -18.37 4.69
CA VAL A 48 41.97 -18.92 5.88
C VAL A 48 41.97 -17.89 7.00
N LYS A 49 41.77 -18.36 8.24
CA LYS A 49 41.96 -17.61 9.49
C LYS A 49 42.94 -18.36 10.41
N THR A 50 43.50 -17.67 11.41
CA THR A 50 44.46 -18.24 12.39
C THR A 50 44.00 -19.56 13.01
N GLY A 51 42.68 -19.81 13.14
CA GLY A 51 42.12 -21.02 13.74
C GLY A 51 41.99 -22.25 12.82
N ASP A 52 42.28 -22.15 11.52
CA ASP A 52 41.99 -23.25 10.58
C ASP A 52 43.11 -24.33 10.53
N PHE A 53 44.37 -23.98 10.82
CA PHE A 53 45.57 -24.76 10.51
C PHE A 53 45.77 -26.07 11.30
N THR A 54 46.37 -27.10 10.68
CA THR A 54 46.78 -28.39 11.31
C THR A 54 48.32 -28.63 11.31
N GLY A 55 48.85 -29.56 12.12
CA GLY A 55 50.29 -29.85 12.37
C GLY A 55 50.56 -31.33 12.75
N SER A 56 51.80 -31.70 13.13
CA SER A 56 52.26 -33.11 13.35
C SER A 56 52.64 -33.43 14.82
N ILE A 57 52.20 -34.59 15.34
CA ILE A 57 52.19 -35.00 16.77
C ILE A 57 53.46 -35.74 17.19
N ASN A 58 54.60 -35.06 17.36
CA ASN A 58 55.78 -35.75 17.91
C ASN A 58 56.58 -34.98 18.97
N ALA A 59 55.97 -34.03 19.69
CA ALA A 59 56.58 -33.44 20.90
C ALA A 59 55.88 -33.96 22.17
N THR A 60 56.54 -34.84 22.92
CA THR A 60 56.09 -35.33 24.23
C THR A 60 56.01 -34.21 25.27
N ASN A 61 54.95 -34.21 26.09
CA ASN A 61 54.52 -33.23 27.13
C ASN A 61 53.59 -32.08 26.72
N TRP A 62 52.92 -32.19 25.57
CA TRP A 62 51.90 -31.23 25.14
C TRP A 62 50.54 -31.93 25.08
N SER A 63 49.59 -31.53 25.94
CA SER A 63 48.22 -32.07 25.90
C SER A 63 47.32 -31.16 25.07
N ALA A 64 46.77 -31.72 23.99
CA ALA A 64 45.67 -31.13 23.23
C ALA A 64 44.34 -31.20 24.01
N GLN A 65 43.50 -30.16 23.94
CA GLN A 65 42.05 -30.22 24.19
C GLN A 65 41.32 -28.98 23.66
N THR A 66 40.07 -29.00 23.18
CA THR A 66 39.22 -30.00 22.50
C THR A 66 37.99 -29.21 22.02
N ASP A 67 38.13 -28.36 21.02
CA ASP A 67 36.99 -27.84 20.25
C ASP A 67 37.45 -27.09 18.99
N VAL A 68 37.42 -27.88 17.91
CA VAL A 68 37.24 -27.53 16.50
C VAL A 68 38.40 -26.79 15.80
N THR A 69 39.38 -27.63 15.42
CA THR A 69 40.11 -27.65 14.14
C THR A 69 41.30 -26.74 13.90
N GLY A 70 42.17 -26.53 14.90
CA GLY A 70 43.54 -26.12 14.58
C GLY A 70 44.61 -26.46 15.61
N TRP A 71 45.90 -26.40 15.20
CA TRP A 71 47.07 -26.52 16.08
C TRP A 71 47.32 -25.16 16.71
N TYR A 72 46.81 -25.00 17.92
CA TYR A 72 47.07 -23.85 18.77
C TYR A 72 47.74 -24.36 20.05
N TYR A 73 48.75 -23.65 20.53
CA TYR A 73 49.08 -23.66 21.93
C TYR A 73 48.69 -22.32 22.50
N SER A 74 47.60 -22.27 23.26
CA SER A 74 47.41 -21.18 24.20
C SER A 74 48.33 -21.46 25.38
N ALA A 75 49.55 -20.94 25.32
CA ALA A 75 50.27 -20.74 26.56
C ALA A 75 49.40 -19.86 27.46
N ALA A 76 49.33 -20.11 28.77
CA ALA A 76 48.51 -19.27 29.68
C ALA A 76 48.89 -17.77 29.61
N TRP A 77 50.06 -17.46 29.04
CA TRP A 77 50.62 -16.13 28.83
C TRP A 77 50.43 -15.55 27.41
N ALA A 78 49.90 -16.30 26.44
CA ALA A 78 49.67 -15.85 25.05
C ALA A 78 48.50 -16.57 24.37
N PRO A 79 47.24 -16.20 24.65
CA PRO A 79 46.06 -16.78 24.01
C PRO A 79 45.89 -16.26 22.55
N ASN A 80 45.56 -17.17 21.62
CA ASN A 80 45.26 -16.94 20.19
C ASN A 80 46.46 -16.79 19.23
N GLU A 81 47.66 -17.24 19.61
CA GLU A 81 48.86 -17.18 18.76
C GLU A 81 49.24 -18.56 18.19
N ALA A 82 49.75 -18.61 16.96
CA ALA A 82 50.26 -19.82 16.32
C ALA A 82 51.78 -19.91 16.56
N TYR A 83 52.21 -21.02 17.14
CA TYR A 83 53.58 -21.26 17.57
C TYR A 83 54.20 -22.41 16.77
N ILE A 84 55.38 -22.18 16.20
CA ILE A 84 56.08 -23.17 15.36
C ILE A 84 57.47 -23.37 15.96
N GLU A 85 57.71 -24.51 16.59
CA GLU A 85 58.97 -24.89 17.25
C GLU A 85 59.74 -25.97 16.46
N ALA A 86 61.07 -25.91 16.47
CA ALA A 86 61.91 -26.88 15.76
C ALA A 86 63.06 -27.49 16.62
N ASP A 87 63.03 -27.30 17.94
CA ASP A 87 63.97 -27.96 18.87
C ASP A 87 63.86 -29.51 18.78
N GLY A 88 64.79 -30.13 18.04
CA GLY A 88 65.01 -31.59 18.01
C GLY A 88 64.23 -32.41 16.97
N ILE A 89 63.41 -31.79 16.12
CA ILE A 89 62.68 -32.48 15.03
C ILE A 89 62.87 -31.73 13.72
N THR A 90 63.25 -32.44 12.65
CA THR A 90 63.39 -31.84 11.31
C THR A 90 62.01 -31.59 10.70
N ASN A 91 61.73 -30.33 10.32
CA ASN A 91 60.60 -29.88 9.48
C ASN A 91 59.17 -29.91 10.11
N ALA A 92 58.97 -29.33 11.29
CA ALA A 92 57.60 -29.05 11.77
C ALA A 92 56.94 -27.94 10.94
N SER A 93 55.77 -28.22 10.35
CA SER A 93 55.00 -27.27 9.53
C SER A 93 53.61 -27.02 10.11
N LEU A 94 53.21 -25.75 10.19
CA LEU A 94 51.82 -25.34 10.38
C LEU A 94 51.13 -25.31 9.00
N LYS A 95 50.11 -26.14 8.79
CA LYS A 95 49.57 -26.46 7.46
C LYS A 95 48.05 -26.36 7.40
N GLN A 96 47.54 -25.57 6.46
CA GLN A 96 46.11 -25.53 6.12
C GLN A 96 45.89 -26.05 4.70
N SER A 97 45.08 -27.10 4.56
CA SER A 97 44.63 -27.56 3.25
C SER A 97 43.52 -26.67 2.70
N LEU A 98 43.74 -26.14 1.50
CA LEU A 98 42.80 -25.29 0.78
C LEU A 98 42.23 -26.07 -0.39
N THR A 99 40.93 -25.94 -0.62
CA THR A 99 40.26 -26.56 -1.77
C THR A 99 39.50 -25.52 -2.59
N GLY A 100 39.60 -25.64 -3.91
CA GLY A 100 38.90 -24.80 -4.89
C GLY A 100 39.29 -23.33 -4.87
N LEU A 101 40.59 -23.06 -4.72
CA LEU A 101 41.15 -21.72 -4.98
C LEU A 101 41.04 -21.39 -6.47
N ILE A 102 40.39 -20.28 -6.80
CA ILE A 102 40.31 -19.77 -8.18
C ILE A 102 41.63 -19.14 -8.62
N ALA A 103 41.92 -19.21 -9.92
CA ALA A 103 43.07 -18.51 -10.50
C ALA A 103 42.97 -17.00 -10.28
N GLY A 104 44.03 -16.37 -9.78
CA GLY A 104 44.07 -14.95 -9.47
C GLY A 104 45.04 -14.64 -8.33
N PRO A 105 45.36 -13.36 -8.09
CA PRO A 105 46.21 -12.98 -6.96
C PRO A 105 45.54 -13.33 -5.62
N LEU A 106 46.27 -13.99 -4.74
CA LEU A 106 45.87 -14.21 -3.34
C LEU A 106 46.59 -13.20 -2.46
N THR A 107 45.89 -12.65 -1.47
CA THR A 107 46.52 -11.76 -0.47
C THR A 107 46.63 -12.50 0.84
N LEU A 108 47.86 -12.83 1.25
CA LEU A 108 48.17 -13.39 2.56
C LEU A 108 48.64 -12.27 3.49
N SER A 109 48.05 -12.18 4.67
CA SER A 109 48.48 -11.29 5.75
C SER A 109 48.72 -12.09 7.01
N PHE A 110 49.76 -11.76 7.76
CA PHE A 110 49.99 -12.29 9.11
C PHE A 110 50.92 -11.37 9.89
N ASN A 111 50.79 -11.40 11.21
CA ASN A 111 51.67 -10.71 12.13
C ASN A 111 52.76 -11.65 12.60
N ILE A 112 54.00 -11.16 12.62
CA ILE A 112 55.14 -11.80 13.27
C ILE A 112 55.32 -11.12 14.63
N LYS A 113 55.19 -11.91 15.70
CA LYS A 113 55.24 -11.41 17.09
C LYS A 113 56.58 -11.67 17.78
N GLY A 114 57.42 -12.52 17.22
CA GLY A 114 58.77 -12.69 17.72
C GLY A 114 59.39 -14.01 17.30
N GLN A 115 60.68 -14.09 17.62
CA GLN A 115 61.46 -15.31 17.67
C GLN A 115 61.98 -15.51 19.09
N ASN A 116 62.05 -16.75 19.57
CA ASN A 116 62.60 -17.03 20.90
C ASN A 116 64.10 -16.68 20.95
N ALA A 117 64.40 -15.52 21.53
CA ALA A 117 65.72 -14.91 21.60
C ALA A 117 66.53 -15.33 22.85
N ASN A 118 66.29 -16.51 23.42
CA ASN A 118 66.95 -16.94 24.67
C ASN A 118 68.34 -17.58 24.47
N ARG A 119 69.10 -17.19 23.43
CA ARG A 119 70.47 -17.68 23.24
C ARG A 119 71.52 -16.74 23.82
N VAL A 120 72.42 -17.34 24.60
CA VAL A 120 73.68 -16.76 25.06
C VAL A 120 74.50 -16.34 23.83
N SER A 121 75.18 -15.19 23.91
CA SER A 121 75.93 -14.51 22.83
C SER A 121 77.01 -15.33 22.10
N THR A 122 77.16 -16.60 22.41
CA THR A 122 78.19 -17.52 21.89
C THR A 122 77.70 -18.49 20.81
N CYS A 123 76.39 -18.51 20.49
CA CYS A 123 75.81 -19.41 19.48
C CYS A 123 75.20 -18.63 18.30
N ASN A 124 75.92 -18.59 17.17
CA ASN A 124 75.40 -18.01 15.91
C ASN A 124 74.51 -19.02 15.18
N THR A 125 73.19 -18.96 15.38
CA THR A 125 72.20 -19.72 14.60
C THR A 125 71.42 -18.80 13.68
N THR A 126 70.97 -19.32 12.54
CA THR A 126 70.04 -18.62 11.67
C THR A 126 68.70 -19.34 11.71
N ALA A 127 67.63 -18.64 12.08
CA ALA A 127 66.27 -19.16 11.95
C ALA A 127 65.66 -18.66 10.63
N THR A 128 64.88 -19.50 9.97
CA THR A 128 64.24 -19.17 8.71
C THR A 128 62.79 -19.64 8.72
N LEU A 129 61.86 -18.71 8.49
CA LEU A 129 60.45 -19.00 8.24
C LEU A 129 60.21 -19.03 6.72
N LEU A 130 59.70 -20.16 6.24
CA LEU A 130 59.25 -20.33 4.86
C LEU A 130 57.72 -20.28 4.83
N VAL A 131 57.16 -19.44 3.95
CA VAL A 131 55.74 -19.48 3.62
C VAL A 131 55.59 -20.15 2.26
N LYS A 132 54.88 -21.27 2.25
CA LYS A 132 54.65 -22.09 1.06
C LYS A 132 53.17 -22.19 0.74
N LEU A 133 52.86 -22.30 -0.55
CA LEU A 133 51.52 -22.61 -1.03
C LEU A 133 51.62 -23.69 -2.11
N GLY A 134 50.97 -24.84 -1.89
CA GLY A 134 51.05 -25.99 -2.80
C GLY A 134 52.47 -26.53 -2.95
N GLY A 135 53.27 -26.47 -1.89
CA GLY A 135 54.68 -26.90 -1.87
C GLY A 135 55.69 -25.89 -2.43
N VAL A 136 55.24 -24.80 -3.06
CA VAL A 136 56.11 -23.74 -3.59
C VAL A 136 56.35 -22.66 -2.54
N THR A 137 57.61 -22.31 -2.29
CA THR A 137 57.97 -21.19 -1.41
C THR A 137 57.72 -19.85 -2.09
N TYR A 138 57.00 -18.95 -1.41
CA TYR A 138 56.72 -17.59 -1.87
C TYR A 138 57.34 -16.51 -0.99
N LEU A 139 57.65 -16.83 0.27
CA LEU A 139 58.33 -15.93 1.19
C LEU A 139 59.34 -16.72 2.01
N THR A 140 60.53 -16.15 2.17
CA THR A 140 61.56 -16.58 3.10
C THR A 140 61.86 -15.40 4.02
N VAL A 141 61.68 -15.57 5.32
CA VAL A 141 62.11 -14.61 6.34
C VAL A 141 63.26 -15.24 7.09
N THR A 142 64.44 -14.63 7.00
CA THR A 142 65.65 -15.11 7.68
C THR A 142 65.98 -14.19 8.84
N ASN A 143 66.36 -14.75 9.98
CA ASN A 143 66.93 -13.99 11.09
C ASN A 143 68.27 -14.61 11.49
N GLN A 144 69.36 -13.88 11.21
CA GLN A 144 70.72 -14.33 11.48
C GLN A 144 71.15 -13.93 12.90
N GLY A 145 71.59 -14.89 13.70
CA GLY A 145 71.96 -14.63 15.09
C GLY A 145 70.75 -14.27 15.95
N ASN A 146 70.99 -14.06 17.25
CA ASN A 146 69.97 -13.68 18.21
C ASN A 146 69.56 -12.19 18.05
N ASN A 147 69.33 -11.76 16.81
CA ASN A 147 69.03 -10.38 16.48
C ASN A 147 67.57 -10.10 16.82
N SER A 148 67.36 -9.06 17.64
CA SER A 148 66.01 -8.61 17.92
C SER A 148 65.37 -8.03 16.66
N ASN A 149 66.13 -7.38 15.77
CA ASN A 149 65.59 -6.69 14.58
C ASN A 149 65.77 -7.53 13.31
N ILE A 150 64.69 -7.80 12.56
CA ILE A 150 64.73 -8.39 11.21
C ILE A 150 64.68 -7.26 10.16
N PRO A 151 65.73 -7.02 9.37
CA PRO A 151 65.72 -6.02 8.31
C PRO A 151 64.93 -6.50 7.09
N LEU A 152 64.41 -5.56 6.28
CA LEU A 152 63.71 -5.89 5.03
C LEU A 152 64.57 -6.66 4.02
N SER A 153 65.90 -6.53 4.10
CA SER A 153 66.84 -7.31 3.28
C SER A 153 66.76 -8.81 3.53
N ASP A 154 66.29 -9.22 4.71
CA ASP A 154 66.20 -10.62 5.12
C ASP A 154 64.80 -11.19 4.89
N VAL A 155 63.91 -10.41 4.27
CA VAL A 155 62.59 -10.82 3.78
C VAL A 155 62.65 -10.95 2.27
N VAL A 156 62.77 -12.18 1.78
CA VAL A 156 62.91 -12.48 0.35
C VAL A 156 61.63 -13.09 -0.18
N VAL A 157 61.07 -12.50 -1.23
CA VAL A 157 59.98 -13.08 -2.01
C VAL A 157 60.49 -13.86 -3.21
N SER A 158 59.74 -14.89 -3.60
CA SER A 158 60.06 -15.75 -4.73
C SER A 158 58.84 -16.01 -5.61
N ASN A 159 59.09 -16.62 -6.77
CA ASN A 159 58.04 -17.11 -7.69
C ASN A 159 57.04 -16.02 -8.13
N GLY A 160 57.54 -14.80 -8.37
CA GLY A 160 56.73 -13.67 -8.84
C GLY A 160 55.83 -13.03 -7.77
N ALA A 161 55.90 -13.46 -6.50
CA ALA A 161 55.18 -12.80 -5.42
C ALA A 161 55.74 -11.40 -5.13
N SER A 162 54.88 -10.52 -4.62
CA SER A 162 55.23 -9.15 -4.27
C SER A 162 54.81 -8.82 -2.84
N ILE A 163 55.67 -8.15 -2.11
CA ILE A 163 55.37 -7.63 -0.78
C ILE A 163 54.57 -6.33 -0.93
N ALA A 164 53.35 -6.30 -0.42
CA ALA A 164 52.47 -5.14 -0.47
C ALA A 164 52.66 -4.21 0.75
N SER A 165 53.05 -4.77 1.91
CA SER A 165 53.33 -4.01 3.13
C SER A 165 54.17 -4.82 4.12
N THR A 166 55.02 -4.10 4.85
CA THR A 166 55.84 -4.60 5.97
C THR A 166 55.77 -3.65 7.16
N THR A 167 54.60 -3.06 7.42
CA THR A 167 54.45 -2.10 8.52
C THR A 167 54.81 -2.76 9.86
N GLY A 168 55.62 -2.09 10.67
CA GLY A 168 55.94 -2.53 12.04
C GLY A 168 57.28 -3.24 12.24
N PHE A 169 58.19 -3.27 11.25
CA PHE A 169 59.58 -3.69 11.47
C PHE A 169 60.45 -2.49 11.88
N PRO A 170 61.11 -2.47 13.07
CA PRO A 170 61.95 -3.57 13.60
C PRO A 170 61.75 -3.91 15.12
N LEU A 171 62.08 -5.14 15.56
CA LEU A 171 61.84 -5.68 16.92
C LEU A 171 63.01 -5.41 17.93
N THR A 172 62.75 -4.80 19.09
CA THR A 172 63.75 -4.74 20.20
C THR A 172 63.22 -5.49 21.43
N VAL A 173 64.00 -6.38 22.05
CA VAL A 173 63.60 -7.10 23.29
C VAL A 173 64.60 -6.85 24.42
N VAL A 174 64.12 -6.37 25.58
CA VAL A 174 64.65 -6.75 26.90
C VAL A 174 63.53 -6.72 27.95
N GLY A 175 63.30 -7.84 28.64
CA GLY A 175 62.69 -7.90 29.99
C GLY A 175 61.17 -7.67 30.09
N LEU A 176 60.41 -8.77 30.10
CA LEU A 176 59.01 -8.98 30.52
C LEU A 176 58.05 -7.78 30.74
N SER A 177 56.88 -7.90 30.09
CA SER A 177 55.57 -7.24 30.31
C SER A 177 55.46 -5.78 29.78
N THR A 178 54.56 -5.36 28.88
CA THR A 178 53.20 -5.81 28.53
C THR A 178 52.78 -5.47 27.08
N ALA A 179 53.68 -5.30 26.11
CA ALA A 179 53.29 -5.22 24.69
C ALA A 179 54.45 -5.50 23.73
N ILE A 180 54.29 -6.49 22.85
CA ILE A 180 55.19 -6.77 21.72
C ILE A 180 54.77 -5.86 20.55
N THR A 181 55.68 -5.06 20.00
CA THR A 181 55.41 -4.34 18.74
C THR A 181 55.59 -5.30 17.57
N GLN A 182 54.51 -5.52 16.83
CA GLN A 182 54.35 -6.54 15.79
C GLN A 182 54.76 -6.02 14.42
N GLY A 183 55.46 -6.84 13.64
CA GLY A 183 55.59 -6.62 12.20
C GLY A 183 54.46 -7.33 11.47
N THR A 184 53.75 -6.66 10.57
CA THR A 184 52.74 -7.28 9.69
C THR A 184 53.33 -7.47 8.31
N ILE A 185 53.29 -8.69 7.78
CA ILE A 185 53.63 -8.97 6.38
C ILE A 185 52.34 -9.13 5.60
N VAL A 186 52.20 -8.36 4.52
CA VAL A 186 51.15 -8.56 3.50
C VAL A 186 51.83 -8.94 2.19
N LEU A 187 51.52 -10.16 1.74
CA LEU A 187 52.09 -10.79 0.56
C LEU A 187 51.00 -11.01 -0.49
N THR A 188 51.25 -10.55 -1.72
CA THR A 188 50.43 -10.91 -2.87
C THR A 188 51.07 -12.06 -3.62
N ILE A 189 50.40 -13.21 -3.66
CA ILE A 189 50.84 -14.44 -4.31
C ILE A 189 50.15 -14.55 -5.67
N PRO A 190 50.88 -14.58 -6.80
CA PRO A 190 50.30 -14.83 -8.11
C PRO A 190 49.90 -16.31 -8.22
N TRP A 191 48.66 -16.65 -7.87
CA TRP A 191 48.17 -18.01 -7.91
C TRP A 191 47.55 -18.34 -9.27
N SER A 192 48.12 -19.33 -9.95
CA SER A 192 47.61 -19.85 -11.22
C SER A 192 47.68 -21.39 -11.21
N PRO A 193 46.56 -22.07 -10.89
CA PRO A 193 46.54 -23.53 -10.88
C PRO A 193 46.63 -24.06 -12.32
N ALA A 194 47.54 -25.00 -12.58
CA ALA A 194 47.78 -25.54 -13.93
C ALA A 194 46.68 -26.51 -14.42
N THR A 195 45.89 -27.10 -13.51
CA THR A 195 44.77 -28.02 -13.82
C THR A 195 43.66 -27.92 -12.75
N ALA A 196 42.47 -28.47 -13.02
CA ALA A 196 41.38 -28.56 -12.03
C ALA A 196 41.74 -29.40 -10.78
N ALA A 197 42.68 -30.35 -10.91
CA ALA A 197 43.22 -31.10 -9.77
C ALA A 197 44.24 -30.28 -8.95
N ALA A 198 44.81 -29.22 -9.53
CA ALA A 198 45.73 -28.29 -8.87
C ALA A 198 45.00 -27.16 -8.11
N THR A 199 43.67 -27.20 -7.98
CA THR A 199 42.92 -26.24 -7.15
C THR A 199 42.97 -26.58 -5.65
N MET A 200 43.63 -27.68 -5.29
CA MET A 200 43.98 -28.02 -3.92
C MET A 200 45.41 -27.56 -3.64
N ALA A 201 45.60 -26.79 -2.58
CA ALA A 201 46.91 -26.27 -2.20
C ALA A 201 47.00 -26.22 -0.68
N ASP A 202 48.13 -26.62 -0.14
CA ASP A 202 48.39 -26.46 1.28
C ASP A 202 49.11 -25.13 1.51
N LEU A 203 48.52 -24.25 2.32
CA LEU A 203 49.22 -23.10 2.88
C LEU A 203 50.03 -23.58 4.07
N GLU A 204 51.34 -23.49 3.97
CA GLU A 204 52.27 -24.02 4.98
C GLU A 204 53.21 -22.92 5.47
N PHE A 205 53.34 -22.81 6.80
CA PHE A 205 54.40 -22.07 7.46
C PHE A 205 55.40 -23.08 8.02
N VAL A 206 56.66 -23.00 7.58
CA VAL A 206 57.71 -23.96 7.95
C VAL A 206 58.85 -23.20 8.62
N ALA A 207 59.12 -23.51 9.89
CA ALA A 207 60.31 -23.01 10.58
C ALA A 207 61.50 -23.94 10.33
N THR A 208 62.67 -23.37 10.08
CA THR A 208 63.91 -24.11 9.85
C THR A 208 65.10 -23.44 10.53
N THR A 209 66.06 -24.23 11.00
CA THR A 209 67.34 -23.76 11.56
C THR A 209 68.54 -24.23 10.78
N SER A 210 69.52 -23.35 10.60
CA SER A 210 70.86 -23.76 10.20
C SER A 210 71.68 -24.18 11.43
N ASN A 211 71.60 -25.44 11.84
CA ASN A 211 72.57 -25.98 12.80
C ASN A 211 73.86 -26.35 12.05
N LEU A 212 74.92 -25.56 12.20
CA LEU A 212 76.25 -25.87 11.69
C LEU A 212 77.34 -25.64 12.76
N ALA A 213 77.15 -26.25 13.93
CA ALA A 213 78.27 -26.67 14.78
C ALA A 213 77.79 -27.71 15.80
N VAL A 214 78.08 -28.98 15.53
CA VAL A 214 77.99 -30.05 16.54
C VAL A 214 79.02 -29.73 17.62
N GLY A 215 78.56 -29.39 18.84
CA GLY A 215 79.41 -29.39 20.04
C GLY A 215 79.45 -28.12 20.89
N ALA A 216 78.93 -26.96 20.46
CA ALA A 216 79.05 -25.70 21.24
C ALA A 216 77.75 -25.18 21.87
N CYS A 217 76.59 -25.74 21.51
CA CYS A 217 75.27 -25.23 21.94
C CYS A 217 74.42 -26.33 22.61
N VAL A 218 75.04 -27.18 23.44
CA VAL A 218 74.35 -28.28 24.14
C VAL A 218 73.78 -27.74 25.45
N GLY A 219 72.45 -27.67 25.57
CA GLY A 219 71.74 -27.30 26.81
C GLY A 219 71.02 -25.94 26.80
N ALA A 220 71.03 -25.20 25.69
CA ALA A 220 70.23 -23.98 25.53
C ALA A 220 68.86 -24.32 24.95
N TRP A 221 67.80 -24.00 25.71
CA TRP A 221 66.40 -24.06 25.26
C TRP A 221 66.14 -22.93 24.25
N GLY A 222 65.59 -23.26 23.08
CA GLY A 222 64.95 -22.29 22.17
C GLY A 222 65.89 -21.49 21.27
N GLY A 223 65.63 -21.51 19.96
CA GLY A 223 66.30 -20.62 19.01
C GLY A 223 65.65 -20.46 17.65
N ASP A 224 64.55 -21.17 17.35
CA ASP A 224 63.94 -21.16 16.02
C ASP A 224 62.43 -21.09 16.00
N ASP A 225 61.87 -20.72 17.15
CA ASP A 225 60.44 -20.62 17.32
C ASP A 225 59.90 -19.36 16.65
N TRP A 226 58.80 -19.48 15.91
CA TRP A 226 58.09 -18.33 15.35
C TRP A 226 56.69 -18.20 15.96
N PHE A 227 56.35 -16.98 16.38
CA PHE A 227 54.99 -16.63 16.81
C PHE A 227 54.27 -15.85 15.71
N LEU A 228 53.18 -16.43 15.21
CA LEU A 228 52.34 -15.85 14.16
C LEU A 228 50.94 -15.56 14.71
N ASP A 229 50.34 -14.44 14.28
CA ASP A 229 48.98 -14.05 14.66
C ASP A 229 48.27 -13.39 13.48
N ASN A 230 46.94 -13.27 13.54
CA ASN A 230 46.10 -12.66 12.50
C ASN A 230 46.40 -13.17 11.09
N ILE A 231 46.60 -14.48 10.96
CA ILE A 231 46.81 -15.11 9.65
C ILE A 231 45.51 -15.02 8.87
N SER A 232 45.55 -14.36 7.71
CA SER A 232 44.42 -14.18 6.82
C SER A 232 44.87 -14.38 5.38
N LEU A 233 44.32 -15.40 4.72
CA LEU A 233 44.44 -15.55 3.28
C LEU A 233 43.13 -15.12 2.63
N VAL A 234 43.19 -14.21 1.68
CA VAL A 234 42.02 -13.65 1.02
C VAL A 234 42.10 -13.88 -0.48
N ALA A 235 41.02 -14.41 -1.05
CA ALA A 235 40.89 -14.64 -2.48
C ALA A 235 39.86 -13.69 -3.11
N ALA A 236 39.93 -13.57 -4.43
CA ALA A 236 38.90 -12.89 -5.21
C ALA A 236 37.59 -13.72 -5.22
N ASN A 237 36.47 -13.02 -5.38
CA ASN A 237 35.18 -13.68 -5.62
C ASN A 237 35.12 -14.27 -7.05
N PRO A 238 34.26 -15.29 -7.28
CA PRO A 238 34.02 -15.80 -8.62
C PRO A 238 33.60 -14.71 -9.62
N THR A 239 34.02 -14.84 -10.87
CA THR A 239 33.55 -13.97 -11.96
C THR A 239 32.08 -14.26 -12.27
N SER A 240 31.28 -13.20 -12.42
CA SER A 240 29.86 -13.33 -12.77
C SER A 240 29.70 -13.64 -14.26
N PHE A 241 28.97 -14.72 -14.56
CA PHE A 241 28.58 -15.11 -15.93
C PHE A 241 27.10 -14.81 -16.15
N ASN A 242 26.71 -14.64 -17.42
CA ASN A 242 25.32 -14.38 -17.78
C ASN A 242 24.53 -15.69 -17.80
N MET A 243 23.39 -15.67 -17.14
CA MET A 243 22.36 -16.71 -17.25
C MET A 243 21.88 -16.84 -18.71
N THR A 244 21.72 -18.07 -19.16
CA THR A 244 21.15 -18.42 -20.47
C THR A 244 19.82 -19.15 -20.30
N GLY A 245 18.92 -18.99 -21.26
CA GLY A 245 17.59 -19.59 -21.25
C GLY A 245 16.53 -18.54 -21.57
N THR A 246 15.29 -18.99 -21.78
CA THR A 246 14.14 -18.13 -22.05
C THR A 246 13.14 -18.23 -20.91
N SER A 247 12.67 -17.10 -20.41
CA SER A 247 11.53 -17.07 -19.49
C SER A 247 10.26 -17.54 -20.21
N VAL A 248 9.50 -18.41 -19.56
CA VAL A 248 8.32 -19.07 -20.14
C VAL A 248 7.15 -19.05 -19.15
N CYS A 249 6.00 -19.54 -19.60
CA CYS A 249 4.82 -19.72 -18.76
C CYS A 249 4.77 -21.13 -18.16
N ALA A 250 4.03 -21.29 -17.08
CA ALA A 250 3.81 -22.60 -16.48
C ALA A 250 3.21 -23.59 -17.50
N GLY A 251 3.62 -24.85 -17.39
CA GLY A 251 3.33 -25.88 -18.39
C GLY A 251 4.31 -25.95 -19.57
N SER A 252 5.16 -24.92 -19.75
CA SER A 252 6.32 -24.99 -20.64
C SER A 252 7.57 -25.44 -19.89
N THR A 253 8.62 -25.79 -20.64
CA THR A 253 9.93 -26.15 -20.09
C THR A 253 10.94 -25.06 -20.40
N ALA A 254 11.67 -24.57 -19.40
CA ALA A 254 12.79 -23.65 -19.58
C ALA A 254 14.12 -24.41 -19.46
N THR A 255 14.98 -24.32 -20.47
CA THR A 255 16.36 -24.80 -20.36
C THR A 255 17.22 -23.69 -19.76
N ILE A 256 17.76 -23.91 -18.56
CA ILE A 256 18.52 -22.90 -17.81
C ILE A 256 20.00 -23.26 -17.81
N GLY A 257 20.87 -22.27 -18.03
CA GLY A 257 22.31 -22.46 -18.05
C GLY A 257 23.09 -21.17 -17.79
N LEU A 258 24.40 -21.23 -18.01
CA LEU A 258 25.33 -20.10 -18.00
C LEU A 258 26.13 -20.08 -19.29
N ASN A 259 26.46 -18.88 -19.79
CA ASN A 259 27.26 -18.72 -21.00
C ASN A 259 28.75 -19.09 -20.82
N GLY A 260 29.21 -19.30 -19.57
CA GLY A 260 30.56 -19.70 -19.22
C GLY A 260 30.65 -20.13 -17.76
N SER A 261 31.82 -20.61 -17.35
CA SER A 261 32.13 -21.00 -15.97
C SER A 261 33.63 -20.89 -15.69
N GLN A 262 34.03 -20.99 -14.42
CA GLN A 262 35.43 -21.00 -13.98
C GLN A 262 35.82 -22.36 -13.39
N LEU A 263 37.04 -22.81 -13.70
CA LEU A 263 37.64 -23.95 -13.00
C LEU A 263 37.78 -23.64 -11.50
N GLY A 264 37.48 -24.63 -10.65
CA GLY A 264 37.54 -24.49 -9.18
C GLY A 264 36.30 -23.83 -8.54
N VAL A 265 35.30 -23.45 -9.33
CA VAL A 265 34.03 -22.85 -8.85
C VAL A 265 32.89 -23.85 -9.02
N ASN A 266 32.06 -23.97 -7.98
CA ASN A 266 30.84 -24.75 -7.98
C ASN A 266 29.63 -23.84 -8.20
N TYR A 267 28.68 -24.27 -9.03
CA TYR A 267 27.49 -23.50 -9.37
C TYR A 267 26.22 -24.21 -8.89
N GLN A 268 25.39 -23.50 -8.16
CA GLN A 268 24.14 -23.99 -7.61
C GLN A 268 22.98 -23.17 -8.20
N LEU A 269 22.07 -23.86 -8.90
CA LEU A 269 20.80 -23.28 -9.31
C LEU A 269 19.90 -23.04 -8.08
N GLN A 270 19.19 -21.93 -8.09
CA GLN A 270 18.24 -21.54 -7.06
C GLN A 270 16.91 -21.14 -7.67
N ILE A 271 15.81 -21.40 -6.96
CA ILE A 271 14.47 -20.91 -7.28
C ILE A 271 13.94 -20.14 -6.07
N GLY A 272 13.61 -18.86 -6.24
CA GLY A 272 13.18 -17.99 -5.13
C GLY A 272 14.20 -17.88 -4.00
N GLY A 273 15.50 -18.04 -4.31
CA GLY A 273 16.60 -18.04 -3.33
C GLY A 273 16.88 -19.39 -2.64
N LEU A 274 16.09 -20.43 -2.92
CA LEU A 274 16.32 -21.78 -2.39
C LEU A 274 17.08 -22.64 -3.40
N ASN A 275 18.08 -23.39 -2.94
CA ASN A 275 18.85 -24.31 -3.78
C ASN A 275 17.94 -25.38 -4.42
N THR A 276 18.10 -25.59 -5.72
CA THR A 276 17.38 -26.61 -6.50
C THR A 276 18.32 -27.29 -7.50
N GLY A 277 18.16 -28.59 -7.70
CA GLY A 277 19.06 -29.39 -8.52
C GLY A 277 20.44 -29.62 -7.90
N ALA A 278 21.27 -30.38 -8.62
CA ALA A 278 22.63 -30.71 -8.19
C ALA A 278 23.60 -29.54 -8.38
N VAL A 279 24.61 -29.45 -7.51
CA VAL A 279 25.76 -28.56 -7.69
C VAL A 279 26.54 -29.00 -8.94
N VAL A 280 26.90 -28.05 -9.80
CA VAL A 280 27.67 -28.31 -11.03
C VAL A 280 29.05 -27.67 -10.94
N PRO A 281 30.16 -28.42 -11.07
CA PRO A 281 31.50 -27.85 -11.08
C PRO A 281 31.77 -27.13 -12.40
N GLY A 282 32.45 -25.99 -12.33
CA GLY A 282 32.86 -25.21 -13.48
C GLY A 282 34.03 -25.84 -14.23
N THR A 283 33.98 -25.73 -15.55
CA THR A 283 34.90 -26.38 -16.49
C THR A 283 35.65 -25.38 -17.36
N GLY A 284 35.41 -24.08 -17.19
CA GLY A 284 35.86 -23.04 -18.14
C GLY A 284 34.90 -22.83 -19.32
N SER A 285 33.89 -23.69 -19.47
CA SER A 285 32.90 -23.66 -20.57
C SER A 285 31.49 -23.34 -20.05
N ALA A 286 30.53 -23.18 -20.96
CA ALA A 286 29.11 -23.00 -20.62
C ALA A 286 28.57 -24.17 -19.76
N ILE A 287 27.66 -23.86 -18.84
CA ILE A 287 26.98 -24.84 -17.98
C ILE A 287 25.51 -24.95 -18.37
N SER A 288 24.95 -26.16 -18.32
CA SER A 288 23.51 -26.41 -18.39
C SER A 288 23.03 -27.03 -17.08
N PHE A 289 21.96 -26.49 -16.52
CA PHE A 289 21.22 -27.07 -15.38
C PHE A 289 19.99 -27.86 -15.84
N GLY A 290 19.94 -28.18 -17.14
CA GLY A 290 18.85 -28.93 -17.74
C GLY A 290 17.53 -28.17 -17.81
N ASN A 291 16.46 -28.96 -17.91
CA ASN A 291 15.11 -28.50 -18.14
C ASN A 291 14.35 -28.30 -16.83
N GLN A 292 13.75 -27.13 -16.67
CA GLN A 292 13.05 -26.70 -15.47
C GLN A 292 11.57 -26.44 -15.78
N THR A 293 10.68 -26.82 -14.86
CA THR A 293 9.22 -26.71 -15.03
C THR A 293 8.52 -26.08 -13.82
N ALA A 294 9.20 -25.95 -12.68
CA ALA A 294 8.61 -25.37 -11.48
C ALA A 294 8.47 -23.85 -11.61
N THR A 295 7.32 -23.31 -11.23
CA THR A 295 7.07 -21.86 -11.31
C THR A 295 7.93 -21.10 -10.31
N GLY A 296 8.58 -20.03 -10.76
CA GLY A 296 9.42 -19.19 -9.93
C GLY A 296 10.49 -18.44 -10.72
N VAL A 297 11.27 -17.64 -10.01
CA VAL A 297 12.43 -16.93 -10.55
C VAL A 297 13.67 -17.74 -10.22
N TYR A 298 14.39 -18.14 -11.26
CA TYR A 298 15.63 -18.87 -11.17
C TYR A 298 16.83 -17.93 -11.22
N THR A 299 17.78 -18.17 -10.32
CA THR A 299 19.09 -17.52 -10.22
C THR A 299 20.15 -18.58 -9.99
N VAL A 300 21.42 -18.25 -10.20
CA VAL A 300 22.53 -19.17 -9.91
C VAL A 300 23.53 -18.47 -9.01
N VAL A 301 24.02 -19.21 -8.01
CA VAL A 301 25.12 -18.78 -7.15
C VAL A 301 26.35 -19.60 -7.48
N ALA A 302 27.46 -18.94 -7.77
CA ALA A 302 28.78 -19.53 -7.79
C ALA A 302 29.41 -19.47 -6.41
N THR A 303 30.10 -20.54 -6.02
CA THR A 303 30.92 -20.63 -4.81
C THR A 303 32.27 -21.23 -5.16
N ALA A 304 33.37 -20.56 -4.81
CA ALA A 304 34.72 -21.10 -5.02
C ALA A 304 35.04 -22.20 -3.98
N GLY A 305 35.27 -23.44 -4.42
CA GLY A 305 35.72 -24.53 -3.55
C GLY A 305 34.88 -24.80 -2.30
N SER A 306 35.57 -25.10 -1.19
CA SER A 306 35.01 -25.19 0.18
C SER A 306 34.98 -23.85 0.92
N THR A 307 35.31 -22.76 0.21
CA THR A 307 35.33 -21.41 0.79
C THR A 307 33.93 -20.80 0.77
N THR A 308 33.70 -19.75 1.54
CA THR A 308 32.42 -19.00 1.51
C THR A 308 32.36 -17.96 0.39
N CYS A 309 33.36 -17.92 -0.49
CA CYS A 309 33.49 -16.89 -1.51
C CYS A 309 32.48 -17.14 -2.61
N SER A 310 31.42 -16.34 -2.62
CA SER A 310 30.26 -16.55 -3.48
C SER A 310 29.92 -15.33 -4.32
N THR A 311 29.29 -15.56 -5.47
CA THR A 311 28.82 -14.52 -6.38
C THR A 311 27.56 -14.98 -7.08
N THR A 312 26.54 -14.13 -7.10
CA THR A 312 25.33 -14.36 -7.89
C THR A 312 25.63 -14.09 -9.37
N MET A 313 25.22 -15.02 -10.23
CA MET A 313 25.33 -14.89 -11.68
C MET A 313 24.40 -13.79 -12.19
N ALA A 314 24.77 -13.18 -13.32
CA ALA A 314 24.03 -12.06 -13.88
C ALA A 314 22.78 -12.54 -14.63
N GLY A 315 21.66 -11.87 -14.39
CA GLY A 315 20.36 -12.17 -15.00
C GLY A 315 19.53 -13.22 -14.24
N SER A 316 18.36 -13.52 -14.78
CA SER A 316 17.44 -14.51 -14.23
C SER A 316 16.60 -15.13 -15.35
N VAL A 317 16.05 -16.31 -15.08
CA VAL A 317 15.06 -16.97 -15.95
C VAL A 317 13.83 -17.23 -15.10
N SER A 318 12.64 -16.89 -15.60
CA SER A 318 11.40 -17.05 -14.83
C SER A 318 10.42 -18.00 -15.53
N ILE A 319 9.81 -18.88 -14.74
CA ILE A 319 8.63 -19.65 -15.15
C ILE A 319 7.42 -19.02 -14.45
N SER A 320 6.66 -18.22 -15.17
CA SER A 320 5.56 -17.44 -14.61
C SER A 320 4.26 -18.25 -14.55
N PRO A 321 3.47 -18.16 -13.47
CA PRO A 321 2.19 -18.84 -13.38
C PRO A 321 1.20 -18.30 -14.42
N ASN A 322 0.26 -19.14 -14.87
CA ASN A 322 -0.80 -18.68 -15.76
C ASN A 322 -1.95 -18.05 -14.96
N LEU A 323 -2.33 -16.83 -15.28
CA LEU A 323 -3.36 -16.08 -14.55
C LEU A 323 -4.38 -15.43 -15.51
N PRO A 324 -5.67 -15.35 -15.14
CA PRO A 324 -6.69 -14.72 -15.98
C PRO A 324 -6.59 -13.19 -15.91
N ALA A 325 -6.88 -12.52 -17.03
CA ALA A 325 -7.03 -11.06 -17.05
C ALA A 325 -8.43 -10.65 -16.57
N SER A 326 -8.51 -9.57 -15.78
CA SER A 326 -9.78 -8.93 -15.42
C SER A 326 -9.61 -7.42 -15.33
N VAL A 327 -10.72 -6.69 -15.38
CA VAL A 327 -10.73 -5.23 -15.26
C VAL A 327 -11.97 -4.81 -14.49
N SER A 328 -11.85 -3.77 -13.66
CA SER A 328 -12.99 -3.09 -13.05
C SER A 328 -12.93 -1.60 -13.35
N ILE A 329 -14.07 -0.92 -13.24
CA ILE A 329 -14.20 0.52 -13.37
C ILE A 329 -14.91 1.10 -12.15
N ALA A 330 -14.52 2.31 -11.79
CA ALA A 330 -15.17 3.13 -10.76
C ALA A 330 -15.49 4.52 -11.31
N ALA A 331 -16.60 5.10 -10.87
CA ALA A 331 -17.01 6.47 -11.23
C ALA A 331 -16.70 7.44 -10.09
N SER A 332 -16.33 8.67 -10.46
CA SER A 332 -16.17 9.80 -9.54
C SER A 332 -16.71 11.08 -10.18
N PRO A 333 -17.71 11.74 -9.57
CA PRO A 333 -18.48 11.29 -8.40
C PRO A 333 -19.30 10.02 -8.70
N ALA A 334 -19.55 9.21 -7.67
CA ALA A 334 -20.38 8.02 -7.76
C ALA A 334 -21.85 8.31 -7.37
N GLY A 335 -22.78 7.48 -7.83
CA GLY A 335 -24.18 7.53 -7.43
C GLY A 335 -25.03 8.49 -8.26
N ALA A 336 -26.04 9.10 -7.64
CA ALA A 336 -26.95 10.02 -8.30
C ALA A 336 -26.23 11.34 -8.62
N ILE A 337 -26.07 11.64 -9.91
CA ILE A 337 -25.41 12.86 -10.38
C ILE A 337 -26.43 13.86 -10.93
N CYS A 338 -26.13 15.15 -10.85
CA CYS A 338 -26.95 16.16 -11.52
C CYS A 338 -26.65 16.21 -13.01
N TYR A 339 -27.65 16.60 -13.80
CA TYR A 339 -27.47 16.78 -15.23
C TYR A 339 -26.34 17.78 -15.51
N GLY A 340 -25.44 17.46 -16.43
CA GLY A 340 -24.28 18.29 -16.74
C GLY A 340 -23.06 18.08 -15.84
N THR A 341 -23.17 17.29 -14.76
CA THR A 341 -22.01 16.98 -13.91
C THR A 341 -21.04 16.09 -14.66
N SER A 342 -19.79 16.56 -14.78
CA SER A 342 -18.70 15.78 -15.36
C SER A 342 -18.33 14.61 -14.45
N VAL A 343 -18.50 13.39 -14.93
CA VAL A 343 -18.08 12.15 -14.25
C VAL A 343 -16.82 11.62 -14.88
N THR A 344 -15.84 11.27 -14.05
CA THR A 344 -14.63 10.57 -14.47
C THR A 344 -14.72 9.10 -14.05
N PHE A 345 -14.56 8.21 -15.02
CA PHE A 345 -14.43 6.78 -14.84
C PHE A 345 -12.97 6.39 -14.89
N THR A 346 -12.54 5.54 -13.97
CA THR A 346 -11.15 5.06 -13.88
C THR A 346 -11.13 3.54 -13.93
N VAL A 347 -10.23 2.96 -14.73
CA VAL A 347 -10.01 1.51 -14.80
C VAL A 347 -9.04 1.04 -13.71
N THR A 348 -9.28 -0.16 -13.19
CA THR A 348 -8.36 -0.90 -12.33
C THR A 348 -8.14 -2.28 -12.94
N PRO A 349 -7.04 -2.49 -13.71
CA PRO A 349 -6.76 -3.77 -14.35
C PRO A 349 -6.16 -4.79 -13.37
N THR A 350 -6.43 -6.07 -13.58
CA THR A 350 -5.74 -7.19 -12.94
C THR A 350 -5.14 -8.07 -14.03
N ASN A 351 -3.84 -8.38 -13.94
CA ASN A 351 -3.08 -9.07 -14.99
C ASN A 351 -3.23 -8.40 -16.38
N GLY A 352 -3.25 -7.07 -16.42
CA GLY A 352 -3.36 -6.28 -17.66
C GLY A 352 -2.07 -6.18 -18.48
N GLY A 353 -0.93 -6.50 -17.87
CA GLY A 353 0.39 -6.37 -18.48
C GLY A 353 0.96 -4.96 -18.32
N THR A 354 2.00 -4.67 -19.08
CA THR A 354 2.73 -3.38 -19.02
C THR A 354 2.12 -2.29 -19.90
N THR A 355 1.38 -2.68 -20.94
CA THR A 355 0.77 -1.78 -21.93
C THR A 355 -0.59 -2.31 -22.38
N PRO A 356 -1.59 -2.47 -21.47
CA PRO A 356 -2.94 -2.84 -21.84
C PRO A 356 -3.59 -1.78 -22.74
N ILE A 357 -4.52 -2.21 -23.59
CA ILE A 357 -5.35 -1.33 -24.42
C ILE A 357 -6.76 -1.29 -23.85
N TYR A 358 -7.35 -0.10 -23.75
CA TYR A 358 -8.70 0.13 -23.25
C TYR A 358 -9.63 0.67 -24.33
N GLN A 359 -10.85 0.17 -24.35
CA GLN A 359 -11.95 0.69 -25.16
C GLN A 359 -13.15 0.95 -24.26
N TRP A 360 -13.43 2.23 -24.02
CA TRP A 360 -14.63 2.64 -23.28
C TRP A 360 -15.87 2.48 -24.14
N LYS A 361 -16.99 2.17 -23.49
CA LYS A 361 -18.30 2.04 -24.13
C LYS A 361 -19.37 2.79 -23.35
N LEU A 362 -20.19 3.55 -24.06
CA LEU A 362 -21.40 4.20 -23.57
C LEU A 362 -22.59 3.61 -24.30
N ASN A 363 -23.53 2.99 -23.57
CA ASN A 363 -24.69 2.29 -24.14
C ASN A 363 -24.30 1.25 -25.21
N GLY A 364 -23.13 0.61 -25.04
CA GLY A 364 -22.58 -0.37 -25.96
C GLY A 364 -21.77 0.20 -27.14
N ALA A 365 -21.90 1.49 -27.45
CA ALA A 365 -21.14 2.17 -28.50
C ALA A 365 -19.74 2.58 -27.99
N ASN A 366 -18.73 2.45 -28.85
CA ASN A 366 -17.36 2.82 -28.52
C ASN A 366 -17.24 4.34 -28.32
N VAL A 367 -16.65 4.74 -27.19
CA VAL A 367 -16.37 6.12 -26.82
C VAL A 367 -14.96 6.22 -26.22
N GLY A 368 -14.52 7.45 -25.93
CA GLY A 368 -13.22 7.69 -25.30
C GLY A 368 -12.03 7.29 -26.17
N THR A 369 -10.86 7.28 -25.55
CA THR A 369 -9.58 6.89 -26.17
C THR A 369 -8.99 5.69 -25.42
N ASN A 370 -7.87 5.15 -25.90
CA ASN A 370 -7.07 4.17 -25.16
C ASN A 370 -6.42 4.81 -23.94
N SER A 371 -7.20 4.99 -22.88
CA SER A 371 -6.83 5.71 -21.67
C SER A 371 -7.34 4.97 -20.43
N THR A 372 -6.60 5.07 -19.33
CA THR A 372 -7.00 4.55 -18.02
C THR A 372 -8.19 5.32 -17.43
N THR A 373 -8.54 6.46 -18.01
CA THR A 373 -9.68 7.28 -17.62
C THR A 373 -10.57 7.66 -18.80
N TYR A 374 -11.85 7.86 -18.51
CA TYR A 374 -12.85 8.40 -19.43
C TYR A 374 -13.71 9.42 -18.68
N THR A 375 -13.89 10.61 -19.24
CA THR A 375 -14.68 11.68 -18.61
C THR A 375 -15.83 12.08 -19.52
N ASN A 376 -17.04 12.21 -18.96
CA ASN A 376 -18.21 12.63 -19.71
C ASN A 376 -19.15 13.49 -18.82
N ALA A 377 -19.60 14.63 -19.35
CA ALA A 377 -20.49 15.59 -18.69
C ALA A 377 -21.92 15.62 -19.27
N THR A 378 -22.20 14.83 -20.32
CA THR A 378 -23.50 14.76 -21.00
C THR A 378 -24.24 13.45 -20.71
N LEU A 379 -23.91 12.78 -19.60
CA LEU A 379 -24.53 11.52 -19.21
C LEU A 379 -25.99 11.73 -18.78
N LEU A 380 -26.87 10.85 -19.26
CA LEU A 380 -28.29 10.82 -18.97
C LEU A 380 -28.64 9.72 -17.96
N ASN A 381 -29.86 9.80 -17.40
CA ASN A 381 -30.39 8.72 -16.60
C ASN A 381 -30.44 7.42 -17.40
N SER A 382 -30.05 6.31 -16.76
CA SER A 382 -29.97 4.97 -17.37
C SER A 382 -28.85 4.79 -18.41
N ASP A 383 -27.98 5.77 -18.64
CA ASP A 383 -26.78 5.56 -19.45
C ASP A 383 -25.90 4.49 -18.81
N VAL A 384 -25.36 3.60 -19.62
CA VAL A 384 -24.54 2.48 -19.19
C VAL A 384 -23.11 2.65 -19.66
N VAL A 385 -22.17 2.70 -18.72
CA VAL A 385 -20.72 2.77 -18.98
C VAL A 385 -20.07 1.43 -18.67
N THR A 386 -19.28 0.93 -19.63
CA THR A 386 -18.41 -0.24 -19.49
C THR A 386 -17.06 0.04 -20.15
N CYS A 387 -16.04 -0.75 -19.82
CA CYS A 387 -14.75 -0.72 -20.49
C CYS A 387 -14.35 -2.15 -20.88
N VAL A 388 -13.80 -2.30 -22.08
CA VAL A 388 -13.13 -3.53 -22.52
C VAL A 388 -11.63 -3.29 -22.47
N MET A 389 -10.91 -4.11 -21.71
CA MET A 389 -9.46 -4.15 -21.68
C MET A 389 -8.96 -5.28 -22.57
N THR A 390 -7.92 -5.02 -23.37
CA THR A 390 -7.08 -6.04 -24.01
C THR A 390 -5.74 -6.07 -23.30
N SER A 391 -5.48 -7.15 -22.55
CA SER A 391 -4.24 -7.36 -21.80
C SER A 391 -3.09 -7.74 -22.74
N ASN A 392 -1.90 -7.25 -22.42
CA ASN A 392 -0.64 -7.70 -23.01
C ASN A 392 0.23 -8.48 -22.02
N ALA A 393 -0.32 -8.90 -20.88
CA ALA A 393 0.41 -9.70 -19.90
C ALA A 393 0.89 -11.02 -20.54
N ALA A 394 2.10 -11.43 -20.17
CA ALA A 394 2.56 -12.79 -20.44
C ALA A 394 1.77 -13.79 -19.58
N CYS A 395 1.62 -15.02 -20.08
CA CYS A 395 1.06 -16.14 -19.32
C CYS A 395 -0.40 -15.93 -18.89
N LEU A 396 -1.23 -15.48 -19.82
CA LEU A 396 -2.67 -15.39 -19.60
C LEU A 396 -3.34 -16.77 -19.64
N THR A 397 -4.33 -16.99 -18.79
CA THR A 397 -5.32 -18.06 -18.99
C THR A 397 -6.54 -17.51 -19.70
N GLY A 398 -6.99 -18.18 -20.75
CA GLY A 398 -8.19 -17.79 -21.49
C GLY A 398 -7.98 -16.56 -22.39
N SER A 399 -8.99 -15.69 -22.47
CA SER A 399 -8.97 -14.54 -23.38
C SER A 399 -8.06 -13.42 -22.88
N SER A 400 -7.37 -12.76 -23.80
CA SER A 400 -6.68 -11.50 -23.54
C SER A 400 -7.64 -10.33 -23.34
N THR A 401 -8.91 -10.48 -23.73
CA THR A 401 -9.93 -9.44 -23.57
C THR A 401 -10.75 -9.66 -22.30
N ALA A 402 -10.87 -8.63 -21.46
CA ALA A 402 -11.72 -8.62 -20.28
C ALA A 402 -12.70 -7.43 -20.34
N THR A 403 -13.96 -7.66 -19.96
CA THR A 403 -14.96 -6.60 -19.83
C THR A 403 -15.12 -6.24 -18.36
N SER A 404 -15.25 -4.94 -18.06
CA SER A 404 -15.42 -4.44 -16.71
C SER A 404 -16.79 -4.78 -16.10
N ASN A 405 -16.95 -4.47 -14.82
CA ASN A 405 -18.28 -4.26 -14.24
C ASN A 405 -19.03 -3.14 -14.99
N VAL A 406 -20.35 -3.15 -14.83
CA VAL A 406 -21.28 -2.19 -15.44
C VAL A 406 -21.55 -1.04 -14.46
N ILE A 407 -21.42 0.20 -14.91
CA ILE A 407 -21.90 1.37 -14.16
C ILE A 407 -23.09 1.97 -14.90
N THR A 408 -24.26 1.90 -14.28
CA THR A 408 -25.48 2.57 -14.77
C THR A 408 -25.62 3.91 -14.08
N MET A 409 -25.72 4.97 -14.88
CA MET A 409 -25.91 6.32 -14.38
C MET A 409 -27.31 6.51 -13.86
N SER A 410 -27.41 7.05 -12.64
CA SER A 410 -28.65 7.60 -12.10
C SER A 410 -28.48 9.11 -12.12
N SER A 411 -29.21 9.83 -12.97
CA SER A 411 -29.20 11.29 -12.93
C SER A 411 -30.38 11.76 -12.07
N GLY A 412 -30.12 12.44 -10.95
CA GLY A 412 -31.11 12.78 -9.93
C GLY A 412 -31.86 14.09 -10.12
N GLY A 413 -31.80 14.71 -11.31
CA GLY A 413 -32.53 15.93 -11.63
C GLY A 413 -33.88 15.64 -12.31
N PRO A 414 -34.91 16.48 -12.14
CA PRO A 414 -36.20 16.29 -12.80
C PRO A 414 -36.12 16.48 -14.31
N THR A 415 -36.76 15.62 -15.10
CA THR A 415 -36.89 15.81 -16.56
C THR A 415 -37.90 16.92 -16.84
N ALA A 416 -37.46 17.99 -17.51
CA ALA A 416 -38.28 19.16 -17.81
C ALA A 416 -38.43 19.39 -19.32
N THR A 417 -39.59 19.91 -19.74
CA THR A 417 -39.89 20.26 -21.13
C THR A 417 -40.26 21.74 -21.22
N GLY A 418 -39.63 22.43 -22.18
CA GLY A 418 -39.84 23.86 -22.42
C GLY A 418 -41.11 24.15 -23.18
N VAL A 419 -41.39 25.44 -23.38
CA VAL A 419 -42.54 25.90 -24.15
C VAL A 419 -42.11 27.00 -25.13
N ALA A 420 -42.73 27.01 -26.31
CA ALA A 420 -42.57 28.08 -27.29
C ALA A 420 -43.95 28.65 -27.63
N ILE A 421 -44.10 29.97 -27.54
CA ILE A 421 -45.33 30.71 -27.82
C ILE A 421 -45.05 31.86 -28.79
N CYS A 422 -46.09 32.45 -29.38
CA CYS A 422 -45.97 33.74 -30.06
C CYS A 422 -46.13 34.90 -29.06
N ALA A 423 -45.66 36.08 -29.42
CA ALA A 423 -45.85 37.28 -28.60
C ALA A 423 -47.34 37.52 -28.32
N GLY A 424 -47.67 37.76 -27.04
CA GLY A 424 -49.05 37.86 -26.53
C GLY A 424 -49.73 36.52 -26.22
N GLY A 425 -49.08 35.39 -26.50
CA GLY A 425 -49.57 34.05 -26.16
C GLY A 425 -49.42 33.70 -24.67
N SER A 426 -49.87 32.49 -24.30
CA SER A 426 -49.71 31.92 -22.96
C SER A 426 -49.18 30.49 -23.06
N GLY A 427 -48.35 30.08 -22.10
CA GLY A 427 -47.71 28.76 -22.05
C GLY A 427 -47.15 28.47 -20.67
N SER A 428 -46.87 27.20 -20.41
CA SER A 428 -46.31 26.73 -19.13
C SER A 428 -45.19 25.73 -19.38
N LEU A 429 -44.19 25.76 -18.51
CA LEU A 429 -43.15 24.75 -18.41
C LEU A 429 -43.72 23.48 -17.76
N THR A 430 -43.25 22.32 -18.17
CA THR A 430 -43.70 21.03 -17.60
C THR A 430 -42.52 20.19 -17.15
N SER A 431 -42.78 19.32 -16.17
CA SER A 431 -41.88 18.25 -15.73
C SER A 431 -42.71 17.02 -15.41
N SER A 432 -42.22 15.85 -15.82
CA SER A 432 -42.88 14.55 -15.59
C SER A 432 -42.32 13.81 -14.37
N TYR A 433 -41.46 14.47 -13.59
CA TYR A 433 -40.72 13.85 -12.51
C TYR A 433 -41.49 13.92 -11.17
N SER A 434 -41.61 12.80 -10.47
CA SER A 434 -42.21 12.73 -9.14
C SER A 434 -41.12 12.83 -8.06
N CYS A 435 -41.14 13.93 -7.29
CA CYS A 435 -40.19 14.12 -6.21
C CYS A 435 -40.49 13.19 -5.04
N ALA A 436 -39.46 12.52 -4.53
CA ALA A 436 -39.59 11.62 -3.39
C ALA A 436 -40.05 12.38 -2.14
N SER A 437 -40.93 11.76 -1.34
CA SER A 437 -41.37 12.27 -0.05
C SER A 437 -40.30 12.04 1.04
N SER A 438 -40.11 12.99 1.95
CA SER A 438 -39.26 12.79 3.13
C SER A 438 -40.06 12.26 4.31
N THR A 439 -39.59 11.19 4.96
CA THR A 439 -40.17 10.65 6.20
C THR A 439 -39.58 11.33 7.42
N SER A 440 -40.41 11.66 8.41
CA SER A 440 -39.98 12.26 9.68
C SER A 440 -40.86 11.80 10.83
N THR A 441 -40.40 12.02 12.06
CA THR A 441 -41.16 11.74 13.29
C THR A 441 -41.21 12.97 14.19
N GLN A 442 -42.29 13.11 14.96
CA GLN A 442 -42.42 14.11 16.01
C GLN A 442 -43.04 13.47 17.25
N THR A 443 -42.53 13.81 18.42
CA THR A 443 -42.96 13.23 19.69
C THR A 443 -43.38 14.34 20.66
N ALA A 444 -44.46 14.11 21.40
CA ALA A 444 -44.83 14.90 22.56
C ALA A 444 -45.02 13.98 23.77
N SER A 445 -44.64 14.43 24.95
CA SER A 445 -44.65 13.62 26.16
C SER A 445 -45.20 14.35 27.38
N GLY A 446 -45.64 13.58 28.38
CA GLY A 446 -46.13 14.07 29.66
C GLY A 446 -45.93 13.03 30.76
N SER A 447 -45.88 13.47 32.00
CA SER A 447 -45.54 12.64 33.16
C SER A 447 -46.39 13.01 34.39
N GLY A 448 -46.23 12.27 35.48
CA GLY A 448 -46.84 12.61 36.78
C GLY A 448 -48.27 12.09 36.95
N GLY A 449 -48.66 11.10 36.15
CA GLY A 449 -49.94 10.42 36.33
C GLY A 449 -49.88 9.41 37.47
N THR A 450 -51.01 9.16 38.11
CA THR A 450 -51.14 8.14 39.16
C THR A 450 -52.42 7.33 38.95
N SER A 451 -52.36 6.03 39.28
CA SER A 451 -53.54 5.18 39.47
C SER A 451 -53.62 4.76 40.93
N ASN A 452 -54.80 4.91 41.53
CA ASN A 452 -55.08 4.61 42.94
C ASN A 452 -56.48 4.02 43.18
N THR A 453 -57.34 4.00 42.17
CA THR A 453 -58.73 3.55 42.33
C THR A 453 -59.23 2.90 41.04
N THR A 454 -60.27 2.09 41.18
CA THR A 454 -60.98 1.40 40.08
C THR A 454 -61.83 2.32 39.19
N THR A 455 -61.89 3.63 39.47
CA THR A 455 -62.67 4.61 38.69
C THR A 455 -61.74 5.57 37.96
N TYR A 456 -61.95 5.80 36.66
CA TYR A 456 -61.13 6.75 35.89
C TYR A 456 -61.23 8.17 36.46
N GLY A 457 -60.11 8.70 36.97
CA GLY A 457 -60.09 10.00 37.65
C GLY A 457 -60.80 10.00 39.02
N GLY A 458 -60.92 8.84 39.66
CA GLY A 458 -61.33 8.72 41.06
C GLY A 458 -60.33 9.37 42.02
N SER A 459 -60.70 9.48 43.28
CA SER A 459 -59.88 10.13 44.32
C SER A 459 -58.50 9.47 44.42
N GLY A 460 -57.42 10.21 44.14
CA GLY A 460 -56.04 9.70 44.14
C GLY A 460 -55.45 9.41 42.75
N ASN A 461 -56.28 9.35 41.71
CA ASN A 461 -55.80 9.21 40.32
C ASN A 461 -55.46 10.58 39.74
N THR A 462 -54.30 10.70 39.08
CA THR A 462 -53.87 11.93 38.41
C THR A 462 -53.83 11.69 36.90
N ASN A 463 -54.67 12.41 36.15
CA ASN A 463 -54.70 12.33 34.69
C ASN A 463 -53.52 13.09 34.08
N ILE A 464 -53.09 12.67 32.88
CA ILE A 464 -52.08 13.40 32.11
C ILE A 464 -52.76 14.07 30.91
N SER A 465 -52.49 15.36 30.70
CA SER A 465 -52.85 16.07 29.48
C SER A 465 -51.59 16.41 28.68
N ILE A 466 -51.53 15.99 27.42
CA ILE A 466 -50.38 16.25 26.52
C ILE A 466 -50.87 17.06 25.33
N ASN A 467 -50.34 18.26 25.13
CA ASN A 467 -50.61 19.04 23.92
C ASN A 467 -49.62 18.67 22.82
N PHE A 468 -50.09 18.05 21.74
CA PHE A 468 -49.26 17.71 20.60
C PHE A 468 -49.13 18.93 19.65
N PRO A 469 -47.91 19.35 19.29
CA PRO A 469 -47.68 20.57 18.50
C PRO A 469 -48.12 20.42 17.03
N ALA A 470 -48.19 21.54 16.31
CA ALA A 470 -48.52 21.54 14.89
C ALA A 470 -47.43 20.84 14.05
N LEU A 471 -47.86 20.07 13.04
CA LEU A 471 -46.97 19.44 12.06
C LEU A 471 -46.54 20.42 10.96
N PRO A 472 -45.41 20.17 10.27
CA PRO A 472 -45.00 20.96 9.11
C PRO A 472 -46.08 21.03 8.04
N VAL A 473 -46.13 22.15 7.31
CA VAL A 473 -47.10 22.35 6.21
C VAL A 473 -46.93 21.25 5.16
N GLY A 474 -48.03 20.60 4.79
CA GLY A 474 -48.03 19.50 3.81
C GLY A 474 -47.67 18.13 4.39
N ALA A 475 -47.43 18.01 5.70
CA ALA A 475 -47.21 16.72 6.35
C ALA A 475 -48.44 15.80 6.22
N VAL A 476 -48.21 14.58 5.76
CA VAL A 476 -49.19 13.49 5.72
C VAL A 476 -48.82 12.48 6.80
N VAL A 477 -49.65 12.37 7.82
CA VAL A 477 -49.44 11.45 8.94
C VAL A 477 -49.53 10.01 8.45
N THR A 478 -48.51 9.20 8.71
CA THR A 478 -48.44 7.81 8.31
C THR A 478 -48.70 6.85 9.47
N ASN A 479 -48.38 7.25 10.71
CA ASN A 479 -48.64 6.45 11.90
C ASN A 479 -48.65 7.34 13.15
N VAL A 480 -49.51 7.01 14.12
CA VAL A 480 -49.49 7.62 15.45
C VAL A 480 -49.48 6.50 16.48
N SER A 481 -48.54 6.52 17.42
CA SER A 481 -48.37 5.48 18.43
C SER A 481 -48.15 6.07 19.81
N THR A 482 -48.68 5.43 20.85
CA THR A 482 -48.50 5.86 22.23
C THR A 482 -47.75 4.82 23.06
N THR A 483 -46.74 5.29 23.79
CA THR A 483 -45.93 4.47 24.70
C THR A 483 -46.00 5.00 26.12
N ILE A 484 -45.87 4.12 27.10
CA ILE A 484 -45.89 4.46 28.53
C ILE A 484 -44.72 3.85 29.27
N THR A 485 -44.24 4.60 30.26
CA THR A 485 -43.30 4.16 31.29
C THR A 485 -43.96 4.40 32.64
N TYR A 486 -44.04 3.37 33.48
CA TYR A 486 -44.61 3.46 34.82
C TYR A 486 -43.96 2.47 35.78
N THR A 487 -44.02 2.79 37.06
CA THR A 487 -43.61 1.93 38.18
C THR A 487 -44.89 1.53 38.91
N SER A 488 -45.18 0.23 39.03
CA SER A 488 -46.24 -0.22 39.95
C SER A 488 -45.64 -0.40 41.36
N ASN A 489 -46.48 -0.21 42.37
CA ASN A 489 -46.09 -0.31 43.77
C ASN A 489 -46.86 -1.41 44.52
N SER A 490 -47.87 -2.02 43.90
CA SER A 490 -48.66 -3.09 44.52
C SER A 490 -48.04 -4.47 44.28
N PRO A 491 -48.42 -5.53 44.99
CA PRO A 491 -47.97 -6.90 44.73
C PRO A 491 -48.78 -7.66 43.65
N SER A 492 -49.87 -7.12 43.09
CA SER A 492 -50.83 -7.84 42.20
C SER A 492 -50.75 -7.49 40.69
N TRP A 493 -49.52 -7.47 40.18
CA TRP A 493 -49.05 -6.82 38.94
C TRP A 493 -49.72 -7.10 37.58
N THR A 494 -50.52 -8.15 37.44
CA THR A 494 -50.93 -8.61 36.09
C THR A 494 -52.14 -7.89 35.51
N ASN A 495 -52.83 -7.01 36.26
CA ASN A 495 -54.02 -6.30 35.79
C ASN A 495 -54.20 -4.89 36.38
N GLU A 496 -53.14 -4.24 36.85
CA GLU A 496 -53.29 -3.09 37.75
C GLU A 496 -53.40 -1.72 37.07
N LEU A 497 -52.98 -1.55 35.82
CA LEU A 497 -53.10 -0.28 35.12
C LEU A 497 -53.96 -0.41 33.88
N ARG A 498 -55.12 0.27 33.88
CA ARG A 498 -55.91 0.52 32.67
C ARG A 498 -55.82 1.99 32.29
N ILE A 499 -55.73 2.21 30.99
CA ILE A 499 -55.64 3.54 30.41
C ILE A 499 -56.84 3.79 29.52
N GLU A 500 -57.45 4.95 29.70
CA GLU A 500 -58.34 5.58 28.75
C GLU A 500 -57.59 6.72 28.06
N ALA A 501 -57.49 6.66 26.73
CA ALA A 501 -56.83 7.68 25.93
C ALA A 501 -57.85 8.37 25.03
N THR A 502 -57.93 9.69 25.15
CA THR A 502 -58.84 10.55 24.38
C THR A 502 -58.03 11.50 23.49
N PRO A 503 -57.96 11.27 22.17
CA PRO A 503 -57.32 12.17 21.22
C PRO A 503 -58.19 13.41 20.91
N PRO A 504 -57.61 14.48 20.33
CA PRO A 504 -58.33 15.66 19.87
C PRO A 504 -59.11 15.37 18.58
N VAL A 505 -60.24 14.65 18.71
CA VAL A 505 -61.37 14.47 17.77
C VAL A 505 -61.10 14.18 16.27
N SER A 506 -59.87 13.94 15.83
CA SER A 506 -59.52 13.72 14.41
C SER A 506 -58.71 12.45 14.14
N LEU A 507 -58.48 11.61 15.16
CA LEU A 507 -57.76 10.33 15.08
C LEU A 507 -58.60 9.09 15.46
N GLY A 508 -59.89 9.27 15.72
CA GLY A 508 -60.79 8.24 16.25
C GLY A 508 -61.33 8.65 17.62
N GLY A 509 -62.44 8.03 18.05
CA GLY A 509 -63.04 8.28 19.36
C GLY A 509 -62.14 7.84 20.53
N VAL A 510 -62.70 7.87 21.74
CA VAL A 510 -61.98 7.44 22.95
C VAL A 510 -61.65 5.94 22.86
N GLN A 511 -60.39 5.58 23.11
CA GLN A 511 -60.02 4.18 23.35
C GLN A 511 -59.99 3.90 24.84
N ASN A 512 -60.84 2.96 25.26
CA ASN A 512 -61.08 2.66 26.67
C ASN A 512 -60.44 1.34 27.08
N ASN A 513 -60.00 1.27 28.34
CA ASN A 513 -59.52 0.05 28.99
C ASN A 513 -58.34 -0.64 28.28
N LEU A 514 -57.46 0.15 27.67
CA LEU A 514 -56.20 -0.34 27.12
C LEU A 514 -55.37 -0.93 28.27
N GLN A 515 -55.10 -2.22 28.18
CA GLN A 515 -54.38 -2.98 29.21
C GLN A 515 -52.93 -3.18 28.79
N ILE A 516 -52.01 -2.86 29.69
CA ILE A 516 -50.59 -3.12 29.48
C ILE A 516 -50.32 -4.56 29.96
N SER A 517 -50.10 -5.48 29.03
CA SER A 517 -49.86 -6.90 29.35
C SER A 517 -48.47 -7.10 29.96
N THR A 518 -48.39 -7.69 31.16
CA THR A 518 -47.12 -8.05 31.81
C THR A 518 -47.19 -9.49 32.31
N SER A 519 -46.04 -10.17 32.40
CA SER A 519 -45.95 -11.59 32.77
C SER A 519 -45.36 -11.85 34.16
N SER A 520 -45.16 -10.81 34.98
CA SER A 520 -44.50 -10.92 36.29
C SER A 520 -45.44 -10.59 37.45
N SER A 521 -45.25 -11.27 38.58
CA SER A 521 -46.08 -11.16 39.80
C SER A 521 -45.41 -10.37 40.94
N ALA A 522 -44.48 -9.45 40.64
CA ALA A 522 -43.73 -8.68 41.65
C ALA A 522 -43.52 -7.21 41.26
N PRO A 523 -43.43 -6.28 42.25
CA PRO A 523 -43.02 -4.87 42.08
C PRO A 523 -41.84 -4.65 41.13
N GLY A 524 -41.87 -3.59 40.32
CA GLY A 524 -40.97 -3.39 39.19
C GLY A 524 -41.22 -2.08 38.42
N THR A 525 -40.65 -1.96 37.22
CA THR A 525 -40.87 -0.80 36.34
C THR A 525 -40.98 -1.25 34.90
N ILE A 526 -42.00 -0.75 34.20
CA ILE A 526 -42.22 -0.99 32.78
C ILE A 526 -41.84 0.28 32.04
N THR A 527 -41.07 0.13 30.96
CA THR A 527 -40.54 1.26 30.21
C THR A 527 -40.96 1.18 28.75
N ASN A 528 -41.33 2.32 28.18
CA ASN A 528 -41.65 2.54 26.76
C ASN A 528 -42.56 1.46 26.12
N THR A 529 -43.51 0.91 26.88
CA THR A 529 -44.39 -0.12 26.37
C THR A 529 -45.48 0.52 25.52
N THR A 530 -45.68 0.01 24.31
CA THR A 530 -46.74 0.51 23.41
C THR A 530 -48.09 0.05 23.93
N PHE A 531 -49.02 0.98 24.11
CA PHE A 531 -50.37 0.69 24.59
C PHE A 531 -51.48 1.20 23.66
N GLY A 532 -51.11 1.82 22.53
CA GLY A 532 -52.07 2.28 21.52
C GLY A 532 -51.40 2.53 20.17
N THR A 533 -52.10 2.14 19.10
CA THR A 533 -51.81 2.56 17.72
C THR A 533 -53.05 3.28 17.20
N TRP A 534 -52.82 4.42 16.58
CA TRP A 534 -53.83 5.37 16.14
C TRP A 534 -53.66 5.58 14.64
N GLY A 535 -54.75 5.89 13.94
CA GLY A 535 -54.77 5.97 12.48
C GLY A 535 -53.93 7.13 11.90
N THR A 536 -54.18 7.45 10.64
CA THR A 536 -53.46 8.49 9.86
C THR A 536 -54.05 9.90 10.00
N GLY A 537 -54.89 10.13 11.00
CA GLY A 537 -55.51 11.43 11.29
C GLY A 537 -54.53 12.43 11.93
N SER A 538 -54.97 13.68 12.10
CA SER A 538 -54.13 14.71 12.74
C SER A 538 -54.05 14.51 14.26
N PRO A 539 -52.85 14.39 14.86
CA PRO A 539 -52.68 14.29 16.31
C PRO A 539 -52.64 15.63 17.03
N VAL A 540 -52.69 16.74 16.29
CA VAL A 540 -52.49 18.09 16.83
C VAL A 540 -53.59 18.45 17.83
N GLY A 541 -53.17 18.97 18.98
CA GLY A 541 -54.06 19.40 20.06
C GLY A 541 -53.89 18.57 21.34
N THR A 542 -54.81 18.78 22.28
CA THR A 542 -54.71 18.19 23.62
C THR A 542 -55.23 16.76 23.67
N TRP A 543 -54.37 15.84 24.08
CA TRP A 543 -54.69 14.47 24.43
C TRP A 543 -54.92 14.36 25.93
N LEU A 544 -55.96 13.64 26.33
CA LEU A 544 -56.25 13.33 27.72
C LEU A 544 -56.04 11.83 27.98
N PHE A 545 -55.19 11.51 28.95
CA PHE A 545 -54.95 10.16 29.44
C PHE A 545 -55.46 10.02 30.87
N ARG A 546 -56.35 9.07 31.10
CA ARG A 546 -56.93 8.76 32.41
C ARG A 546 -56.56 7.35 32.83
N PHE A 547 -56.37 7.16 34.13
CA PHE A 547 -55.87 5.92 34.71
C PHE A 547 -56.86 5.37 35.73
N ARG A 548 -56.85 4.05 35.90
CA ARG A 548 -57.54 3.32 36.98
C ARG A 548 -56.94 1.92 37.18
N GLU A 549 -57.21 1.29 38.32
CA GLU A 549 -57.01 -0.15 38.47
C GLU A 549 -58.14 -0.98 37.86
N THR A 550 -57.86 -2.27 37.62
CA THR A 550 -58.90 -3.27 37.37
C THR A 550 -59.61 -3.67 38.67
N THR A 551 -58.89 -3.76 39.78
CA THR A 551 -59.37 -4.14 41.12
C THR A 551 -58.53 -3.42 42.16
N ASP A 552 -59.18 -2.85 43.18
CA ASP A 552 -58.51 -2.27 44.36
C ASP A 552 -58.19 -3.42 45.32
N ASP A 553 -56.90 -3.64 45.59
CA ASP A 553 -56.41 -4.70 46.47
C ASP A 553 -56.12 -4.23 47.90
N GLY A 554 -56.43 -2.96 48.22
CA GLY A 554 -56.17 -2.34 49.51
C GLY A 554 -54.68 -2.15 49.83
N GLY A 555 -53.82 -2.20 48.81
CA GLY A 555 -52.36 -2.11 48.88
C GLY A 555 -51.80 -0.69 49.04
N VAL A 556 -50.57 -0.49 48.54
CA VAL A 556 -49.82 0.76 48.69
C VAL A 556 -50.23 1.76 47.61
N ASN A 557 -50.97 2.77 48.06
CA ASN A 557 -51.45 3.90 47.25
C ASN A 557 -50.36 4.96 46.97
N PRO A 558 -50.13 5.42 45.72
CA PRO A 558 -50.78 4.97 44.48
C PRO A 558 -50.21 3.65 43.96
N ASP A 559 -51.06 2.80 43.41
CA ASP A 559 -50.69 1.47 42.89
C ASP A 559 -49.81 1.56 41.63
N ALA A 560 -49.92 2.64 40.85
CA ALA A 560 -49.02 2.91 39.73
C ALA A 560 -48.63 4.39 39.62
N ASN A 561 -47.34 4.66 39.45
CA ASN A 561 -46.76 5.97 39.15
C ASN A 561 -46.33 6.03 37.68
N ILE A 562 -46.96 6.89 36.89
CA ILE A 562 -46.68 7.08 35.47
C ILE A 562 -45.56 8.12 35.31
N SER A 563 -44.36 7.64 35.02
CA SER A 563 -43.18 8.48 34.84
C SER A 563 -43.11 9.11 33.45
N ASN A 564 -43.70 8.49 32.43
CA ASN A 564 -43.79 9.08 31.09
C ASN A 564 -44.90 8.46 30.24
N ILE A 565 -45.61 9.29 29.49
CA ILE A 565 -46.38 8.91 28.31
C ILE A 565 -45.81 9.69 27.13
N SER A 566 -45.63 9.01 26.00
CA SER A 566 -45.19 9.65 24.76
C SER A 566 -46.14 9.31 23.62
N ILE A 567 -46.50 10.34 22.86
CA ILE A 567 -47.21 10.24 21.59
C ILE A 567 -46.14 10.44 20.52
N THR A 568 -45.90 9.44 19.68
CA THR A 568 -44.98 9.50 18.55
C THR A 568 -45.75 9.44 17.26
N VAL A 569 -45.51 10.43 16.40
CA VAL A 569 -46.20 10.63 15.13
C VAL A 569 -45.17 10.50 14.02
N ALA A 570 -45.34 9.52 13.15
CA ALA A 570 -44.62 9.42 11.89
C ALA A 570 -45.44 10.12 10.80
N TYR A 571 -44.76 10.91 9.97
CA TYR A 571 -45.36 11.62 8.84
C TYR A 571 -44.41 11.68 7.66
N THR A 572 -44.98 11.90 6.48
CA THR A 572 -44.24 12.18 5.24
C THR A 572 -44.51 13.60 4.78
N ILE A 573 -43.51 14.27 4.20
CA ILE A 573 -43.70 15.52 3.49
C ILE A 573 -43.52 15.19 2.00
N PRO A 574 -44.55 15.34 1.16
CA PRO A 574 -44.43 15.13 -0.28
C PRO A 574 -43.35 16.04 -0.87
N GLY A 575 -42.48 15.49 -1.73
CA GLY A 575 -41.55 16.30 -2.50
C GLY A 575 -42.31 17.17 -3.51
N THR A 576 -41.82 18.38 -3.76
CA THR A 576 -42.37 19.30 -4.75
C THR A 576 -41.33 19.60 -5.82
N LEU A 577 -41.79 19.82 -7.06
CA LEU A 577 -40.98 20.41 -8.11
C LEU A 577 -40.89 21.92 -7.86
N ASP A 578 -39.70 22.44 -7.67
CA ASP A 578 -39.45 23.84 -7.33
C ASP A 578 -38.70 24.55 -8.46
N TRP A 579 -39.16 25.74 -8.82
CA TRP A 579 -38.71 26.50 -9.98
C TRP A 579 -37.86 27.72 -9.59
N TYR A 580 -36.83 27.98 -10.40
CA TYR A 580 -35.84 29.04 -10.18
C TYR A 580 -35.38 29.69 -11.50
N THR A 581 -34.78 30.87 -11.38
CA THR A 581 -34.10 31.58 -12.49
C THR A 581 -32.58 31.38 -12.49
N ASN A 582 -32.00 30.90 -11.38
CA ASN A 582 -30.57 30.67 -11.24
C ASN A 582 -30.21 29.18 -11.36
N THR A 583 -28.99 28.87 -11.82
CA THR A 583 -28.43 27.51 -11.86
C THR A 583 -28.18 26.92 -10.47
N THR A 584 -27.86 27.76 -9.49
CA THR A 584 -27.62 27.40 -8.09
C THR A 584 -28.02 28.56 -7.17
N GLY A 585 -28.53 28.27 -5.98
CA GLY A 585 -28.99 29.31 -5.03
C GLY A 585 -30.18 30.13 -5.57
N GLY A 586 -30.36 31.34 -5.07
CA GLY A 586 -31.48 32.21 -5.46
C GLY A 586 -32.82 31.84 -4.82
N THR A 587 -33.82 32.70 -5.00
CA THR A 587 -35.15 32.52 -4.42
C THR A 587 -36.02 31.67 -5.35
N LYS A 588 -36.76 30.74 -4.76
CA LYS A 588 -37.79 29.96 -5.45
C LYS A 588 -38.86 30.89 -6.03
N ILE A 589 -39.17 30.73 -7.31
CA ILE A 589 -40.20 31.53 -8.00
C ILE A 589 -41.55 30.79 -8.07
N GLY A 590 -41.58 29.48 -7.86
CA GLY A 590 -42.83 28.73 -7.80
C GLY A 590 -42.64 27.23 -7.59
N SER A 591 -43.75 26.50 -7.56
CA SER A 591 -43.77 25.03 -7.46
C SER A 591 -44.78 24.40 -8.40
N GLY A 592 -44.56 23.13 -8.69
CA GLY A 592 -45.52 22.25 -9.37
C GLY A 592 -45.22 22.05 -10.85
N SER A 593 -46.09 21.31 -11.51
CA SER A 593 -46.06 21.07 -12.96
C SER A 593 -47.51 20.93 -13.41
N PRO A 594 -47.99 21.73 -14.38
CA PRO A 594 -47.28 22.77 -15.13
C PRO A 594 -46.96 24.03 -14.30
N PHE A 595 -45.94 24.79 -14.70
CA PHE A 595 -45.57 26.08 -14.10
C PHE A 595 -45.50 27.21 -15.14
N ASN A 596 -46.25 28.30 -14.93
CA ASN A 596 -46.22 29.48 -15.78
C ASN A 596 -45.44 30.61 -15.08
N PRO A 597 -44.27 31.05 -15.60
CA PRO A 597 -43.47 32.10 -14.99
C PRO A 597 -43.98 33.53 -15.25
N VAL A 598 -44.98 33.73 -16.12
CA VAL A 598 -45.44 35.05 -16.54
C VAL A 598 -46.13 35.79 -15.39
N GLY A 599 -45.67 37.01 -15.08
CA GLY A 599 -46.21 37.85 -14.02
C GLY A 599 -45.82 37.40 -12.60
N VAL A 600 -45.05 36.32 -12.47
CA VAL A 600 -44.54 35.83 -11.18
C VAL A 600 -43.40 36.73 -10.69
N ALA A 601 -43.46 37.15 -9.42
CA ALA A 601 -42.42 37.97 -8.84
C ALA A 601 -41.04 37.31 -8.98
N ASN A 602 -40.03 38.09 -9.37
CA ASN A 602 -38.64 37.65 -9.60
C ASN A 602 -38.43 36.62 -10.73
N SER A 603 -39.45 36.30 -11.55
CA SER A 603 -39.28 35.39 -12.70
C SER A 603 -38.55 36.02 -13.89
N GLY A 604 -38.39 37.34 -13.89
CA GLY A 604 -37.85 38.11 -15.01
C GLY A 604 -38.80 38.22 -16.21
N LEU A 605 -40.02 37.70 -16.13
CA LEU A 605 -40.99 37.69 -17.24
C LEU A 605 -42.33 38.31 -16.82
N ALA A 606 -42.47 39.62 -16.99
CA ALA A 606 -43.67 40.35 -16.59
C ALA A 606 -44.89 40.10 -17.51
N ASN A 607 -44.64 39.91 -18.81
CA ASN A 607 -45.66 39.65 -19.83
C ASN A 607 -45.03 38.87 -21.00
N THR A 608 -45.83 38.52 -22.00
CA THR A 608 -45.40 37.76 -23.19
C THR A 608 -45.35 38.62 -24.46
N ASN A 609 -45.35 39.95 -24.36
CA ASN A 609 -45.49 40.84 -25.53
C ASN A 609 -44.18 41.04 -26.31
N THR A 610 -43.04 40.78 -25.68
CA THR A 610 -41.71 40.96 -26.28
C THR A 610 -41.10 39.60 -26.58
N ALA A 611 -40.60 39.43 -27.81
CA ALA A 611 -39.89 38.22 -28.21
C ALA A 611 -38.61 38.03 -27.40
N GLY A 612 -38.27 36.78 -27.09
CA GLY A 612 -37.10 36.44 -26.29
C GLY A 612 -37.08 34.98 -25.88
N THR A 613 -35.96 34.55 -25.31
CA THR A 613 -35.83 33.23 -24.69
C THR A 613 -35.33 33.41 -23.27
N THR A 614 -36.02 32.81 -22.31
CA THR A 614 -35.63 32.82 -20.90
C THR A 614 -35.40 31.39 -20.44
N THR A 615 -34.27 31.13 -19.78
CA THR A 615 -33.97 29.83 -19.19
C THR A 615 -34.40 29.81 -17.73
N TYR A 616 -35.18 28.80 -17.37
CA TYR A 616 -35.60 28.47 -16.02
C TYR A 616 -34.98 27.15 -15.58
N TYR A 617 -35.04 26.89 -14.29
CA TYR A 617 -34.46 25.71 -13.67
C TYR A 617 -35.47 25.05 -12.75
N VAL A 618 -35.58 23.72 -12.80
CA VAL A 618 -36.42 22.95 -11.89
C VAL A 618 -35.60 21.95 -11.11
N GLU A 619 -35.87 21.82 -9.82
CA GLU A 619 -35.30 20.80 -8.92
C GLU A 619 -36.41 20.11 -8.13
N CYS A 620 -36.07 19.00 -7.48
CA CYS A 620 -36.92 18.43 -6.45
C CYS A 620 -36.56 19.02 -5.08
N SER A 621 -37.57 19.37 -4.29
CA SER A 621 -37.36 19.87 -2.93
C SER A 621 -36.65 18.86 -2.01
N SER A 622 -36.73 17.57 -2.33
CA SER A 622 -35.98 16.50 -1.64
C SER A 622 -34.53 16.33 -2.10
N ASN A 623 -34.10 17.02 -3.16
CA ASN A 623 -32.71 17.03 -3.65
C ASN A 623 -32.28 18.45 -4.10
N PRO A 624 -32.19 19.41 -3.15
CA PRO A 624 -31.90 20.80 -3.47
C PRO A 624 -30.52 20.95 -4.13
N GLY A 625 -30.44 21.80 -5.16
CA GLY A 625 -29.21 22.04 -5.93
C GLY A 625 -29.06 21.18 -7.19
N CYS A 626 -29.93 20.19 -7.39
CA CYS A 626 -29.94 19.36 -8.60
C CYS A 626 -30.93 19.89 -9.64
N ARG A 627 -30.53 20.98 -10.32
CA ARG A 627 -31.40 21.73 -11.23
C ARG A 627 -31.26 21.29 -12.68
N THR A 628 -32.40 21.10 -13.35
CA THR A 628 -32.48 20.86 -14.79
C THR A 628 -32.87 22.16 -15.50
N PRO A 629 -32.08 22.64 -16.48
CA PRO A 629 -32.42 23.82 -17.26
C PRO A 629 -33.54 23.54 -18.26
N VAL A 630 -34.39 24.53 -18.50
CA VAL A 630 -35.45 24.47 -19.50
C VAL A 630 -35.80 25.87 -20.02
N THR A 631 -36.13 25.99 -21.30
CA THR A 631 -36.36 27.28 -21.95
C THR A 631 -37.84 27.61 -22.12
N PHE A 632 -38.19 28.87 -21.85
CA PHE A 632 -39.44 29.51 -22.25
C PHE A 632 -39.15 30.45 -23.41
N VAL A 633 -39.73 30.19 -24.59
CA VAL A 633 -39.47 30.93 -25.83
C VAL A 633 -40.70 31.73 -26.23
N ILE A 634 -40.52 33.03 -26.47
CA ILE A 634 -41.51 33.92 -27.08
C ILE A 634 -41.00 34.28 -28.46
N ASN A 635 -41.64 33.73 -29.49
CA ASN A 635 -41.36 34.07 -30.87
C ASN A 635 -41.96 35.44 -31.19
N ALA A 636 -41.24 36.23 -31.99
CA ALA A 636 -41.76 37.48 -32.52
C ALA A 636 -43.03 37.21 -33.35
N SER A 637 -44.03 38.08 -33.21
CA SER A 637 -45.17 38.04 -34.11
C SER A 637 -44.69 38.23 -35.54
N PRO A 638 -45.15 37.41 -36.50
CA PRO A 638 -44.82 37.60 -37.90
C PRO A 638 -45.32 38.97 -38.37
N SER A 639 -44.47 39.72 -39.08
CA SER A 639 -44.82 40.98 -39.72
C SER A 639 -44.76 40.84 -41.24
N ILE A 640 -45.64 41.54 -41.95
CA ILE A 640 -45.64 41.59 -43.41
C ILE A 640 -45.20 43.00 -43.82
N THR A 641 -44.01 43.10 -44.41
CA THR A 641 -43.40 44.39 -44.76
C THR A 641 -44.04 45.03 -46.01
N ALA A 642 -44.57 44.22 -46.94
CA ALA A 642 -45.27 44.70 -48.13
C ALA A 642 -46.19 43.62 -48.73
N ILE A 643 -47.29 44.06 -49.35
CA ILE A 643 -48.07 43.24 -50.29
C ILE A 643 -47.59 43.62 -51.69
N SER A 644 -47.05 42.68 -52.45
CA SER A 644 -46.61 42.93 -53.83
C SER A 644 -47.80 43.31 -54.72
N SER A 645 -47.62 44.31 -55.58
CA SER A 645 -48.63 44.70 -56.57
C SER A 645 -48.98 43.52 -57.50
N PRO A 646 -50.26 43.32 -57.85
CA PRO A 646 -50.65 42.26 -58.78
C PRO A 646 -50.03 42.47 -60.17
N ALA A 647 -49.81 41.36 -60.90
CA ALA A 647 -49.09 41.37 -62.18
C ALA A 647 -49.78 42.17 -63.30
N ALA A 648 -51.06 42.52 -63.15
CA ALA A 648 -51.79 43.38 -64.08
C ALA A 648 -52.90 44.18 -63.36
N LEU A 649 -53.08 45.44 -63.75
CA LEU A 649 -54.18 46.34 -63.37
C LEU A 649 -54.78 46.96 -64.64
N CYS A 650 -56.08 47.25 -64.65
CA CYS A 650 -56.71 47.97 -65.76
C CYS A 650 -56.11 49.37 -65.93
N SER A 651 -56.05 49.88 -67.16
CA SER A 651 -55.52 51.23 -67.46
C SER A 651 -56.25 52.30 -66.64
N GLY A 652 -55.50 53.06 -65.84
CA GLY A 652 -56.03 54.09 -64.93
C GLY A 652 -56.43 53.58 -63.53
N GLY A 653 -56.34 52.27 -63.25
CA GLY A 653 -56.59 51.70 -61.93
C GLY A 653 -55.39 51.85 -60.99
N SER A 654 -55.65 52.23 -59.74
CA SER A 654 -54.69 52.26 -58.64
C SER A 654 -55.15 51.27 -57.58
N LEU A 655 -54.26 50.39 -57.12
CA LEU A 655 -54.49 49.55 -55.93
C LEU A 655 -53.62 50.11 -54.81
N ASN A 656 -54.23 50.61 -53.74
CA ASN A 656 -53.53 51.11 -52.57
C ASN A 656 -53.94 50.28 -51.34
N PRO A 657 -53.43 49.04 -51.23
CA PRO A 657 -53.78 48.19 -50.11
C PRO A 657 -53.35 48.86 -48.81
N SER A 658 -54.27 48.89 -47.85
CA SER A 658 -53.98 49.23 -46.48
C SER A 658 -52.82 48.39 -45.95
N ALA A 659 -52.07 48.93 -44.98
CA ALA A 659 -51.09 48.14 -44.26
C ALA A 659 -51.74 46.83 -43.76
N PRO A 660 -51.18 45.65 -44.08
CA PRO A 660 -51.76 44.38 -43.66
C PRO A 660 -51.80 44.28 -42.15
N THR A 661 -52.97 43.99 -41.61
CA THR A 661 -53.13 43.64 -40.20
C THR A 661 -52.95 42.14 -40.03
N VAL A 662 -51.97 41.75 -39.21
CA VAL A 662 -51.76 40.36 -38.80
C VAL A 662 -52.44 40.14 -37.45
N THR A 663 -53.37 39.20 -37.41
CA THR A 663 -54.12 38.84 -36.19
C THR A 663 -54.06 37.33 -35.96
N ALA A 664 -54.55 36.85 -34.82
CA ALA A 664 -54.58 35.43 -34.45
C ALA A 664 -53.20 34.73 -34.57
N ASN A 665 -52.16 35.33 -34.00
CA ASN A 665 -50.79 34.79 -33.99
C ASN A 665 -50.23 34.45 -35.38
N GLY A 666 -50.59 35.23 -36.40
CA GLY A 666 -50.07 35.01 -37.76
C GLY A 666 -50.91 34.10 -38.64
N SER A 667 -51.98 33.48 -38.11
CA SER A 667 -52.88 32.64 -38.92
C SER A 667 -53.87 33.45 -39.75
N THR A 668 -54.11 34.72 -39.41
CA THR A 668 -55.05 35.58 -40.12
C THR A 668 -54.34 36.85 -40.57
N VAL A 669 -54.38 37.11 -41.87
CA VAL A 669 -53.87 38.32 -42.49
C VAL A 669 -55.02 39.00 -43.20
N THR A 670 -55.29 40.26 -42.87
CA THR A 670 -56.28 41.07 -43.54
C THR A 670 -55.63 42.31 -44.15
N ALA A 671 -56.01 42.61 -45.39
CA ALA A 671 -55.68 43.85 -46.06
C ALA A 671 -56.84 44.21 -46.99
N SER A 672 -57.14 45.50 -47.12
CA SER A 672 -58.18 46.02 -48.00
C SER A 672 -57.57 47.08 -48.91
N GLY A 673 -57.86 47.06 -50.21
CA GLY A 673 -57.26 47.97 -51.19
C GLY A 673 -58.15 48.23 -52.38
#